data_AF-A0A0A0JNN7-F1
#
_entry.id   AF-A0A0A0JNN7-F1
#
_cell.length_a   1.000
_cell.length_b   1.000
_cell.length_c   1.000
_cell.angle_alpha   90.00
_cell.angle_beta   90.00
_cell.angle_gamma   90.00
#
_symmetry.space_group_name_H-M   'P 1'
#
loop_
_entity.id
_entity.type
_entity.pdbx_description
1 polymer ?
#
loop_
_entity_poly.entity_id
_entity_poly.type
_entity_poly.pdbx_seq_one_letter_code
_entity_poly.pdbx_strand_id
1 'polypeptide(L)'
;MAWNRFGSVATVTPSGTTPLATGLGSDPVAAARAYLTRNAATFGLAAADIGSMEHVTTNRIGNTDVVMLRQVIGGVPAGIDGLAVIAVEKGNARYVSTTLAPLQGDSAQRRAAATVTPEQALAKAAANVGAKASDVTRKDDSKSDPDSKSGVAKESGTRTAWTTFTAKGLVGDQQVTQVAVPVPGSDARTAYQVVLRDAADSGYSVYLDAATGEVIARESLVDFDSDNPRWKVFTGTPSGDHSSTDTRVEWCWTTAEGCGETVANPASPKAWDIDHATNLSTTTTSGNNAYSGERWRGTGAVTPAPLTSDRNYTYQWTNQWFESKCDPANYTSPTRNDIDAATTNLFAMHNRMHDWAYQLGFTETAWNFQRDNAGKGGLGNDPVLGYSQSGAQAGARNNANFGTPPEGSSGYSNMYLWQPLAGGFYAPCVDGDFDMSVIGHEYGHGISNRMAGGPNSGLSGLQAGAMGESWSDLMATEYLQEWGYVPVSATAIPMASYATGNENRGIRNYNFSKSPLNYSNVGYDLTGPQVHADGEIWSATQSDVRGLFINRYGAGDVATQRSCATGATAATKCPGNRRWMQLVFDAWLLMPSGSVSMVDARNAMLAADLLRFGGANQDILWNGFAGRGLGEGATSVNSQDSDPTPSFTSAYGSPATLRFNPTDEDGRPIVGARLFVGEYTARATPIADTDATSSRSDTFKILPGERTYTVTAPGRAQTAVTFTAKPNQTRDMPVKVLTNLASSQGGATISGEGVDVGALIDGDEGSTTTTVAAPTAAQKQFTVDLVGGRQVVRRVQVSALPEPGAAGRFQNLRQFTIYACDAKGRVLCDQDADFRPVFTSAPDAFPGAAPRPVAPELKMRSFDIPQTAATHLRIGLDKNQCTGGPEFSGELDNDPNNPTDCTTGYAGAQLIAVSEFQVLRK
;
A
#
# COMPACT_ATOMS: atom_id res chain seq x y z
N MET A 1 35.01 20.41 16.70
CA MET A 1 35.96 19.29 16.65
C MET A 1 35.16 18.00 16.58
N ALA A 2 35.56 17.06 15.73
CA ALA A 2 34.95 15.73 15.61
C ALA A 2 35.97 14.65 16.00
N TRP A 3 35.51 13.47 16.40
CA TRP A 3 36.33 12.34 16.85
C TRP A 3 36.27 11.18 15.83
N ASN A 4 37.38 10.46 15.66
CA ASN A 4 37.47 9.32 14.75
C ASN A 4 37.16 8.00 15.50
N ARG A 5 37.06 6.89 14.74
CA ARG A 5 36.75 5.56 15.27
C ARG A 5 37.75 5.01 16.30
N PHE A 6 38.91 5.63 16.45
CA PHE A 6 39.94 5.25 17.43
C PHE A 6 39.90 6.09 18.72
N GLY A 7 38.93 7.00 18.85
CA GLY A 7 38.85 7.92 19.98
C GLY A 7 39.89 9.06 19.93
N SER A 8 40.48 9.33 18.76
CA SER A 8 41.34 10.49 18.49
C SER A 8 40.59 11.54 17.68
N VAL A 9 41.20 12.71 17.45
CA VAL A 9 40.59 13.81 16.70
C VAL A 9 40.45 13.45 15.22
N ALA A 10 39.23 13.42 14.70
CA ALA A 10 38.95 13.29 13.27
C ALA A 10 39.17 14.61 12.53
N THR A 11 38.61 15.71 13.03
CA THR A 11 38.68 16.99 12.32
C THR A 11 38.62 18.18 13.28
N VAL A 12 39.44 19.19 12.99
CA VAL A 12 39.41 20.51 13.62
C VAL A 12 39.22 21.54 12.52
N THR A 13 38.10 22.25 12.57
CA THR A 13 37.76 23.37 11.69
C THR A 13 37.80 24.68 12.45
N PRO A 14 38.18 25.79 11.80
CA PRO A 14 38.19 27.11 12.44
C PRO A 14 36.76 27.62 12.65
N SER A 15 36.55 28.43 13.69
CA SER A 15 35.34 29.22 13.84
C SER A 15 35.56 30.57 13.13
N GLY A 16 34.97 30.73 11.94
CA GLY A 16 35.18 31.91 11.09
C GLY A 16 36.58 31.93 10.45
N THR A 17 37.24 33.10 10.45
CA THR A 17 38.54 33.33 9.78
C THR A 17 39.76 33.17 10.70
N THR A 18 39.54 32.86 11.98
CA THR A 18 40.62 32.71 12.98
C THR A 18 41.38 31.40 12.76
N PRO A 19 42.73 31.41 12.71
CA PRO A 19 43.50 30.17 12.65
C PRO A 19 43.31 29.28 13.89
N LEU A 20 43.44 27.96 13.71
CA LEU A 20 43.43 26.97 14.80
C LEU A 20 44.59 27.15 15.77
N ALA A 21 45.75 27.54 15.24
CA ALA A 21 46.92 27.91 16.02
C ALA A 21 47.82 28.83 15.21
N THR A 22 48.58 29.68 15.89
CA THR A 22 49.52 30.62 15.29
C THR A 22 50.95 30.41 15.81
N GLY A 23 51.93 31.03 15.14
CA GLY A 23 53.32 31.02 15.58
C GLY A 23 53.96 29.62 15.55
N LEU A 24 53.70 28.84 14.50
CA LEU A 24 54.21 27.47 14.33
C LEU A 24 55.54 27.39 13.55
N GLY A 25 56.05 28.52 13.05
CA GLY A 25 57.26 28.58 12.22
C GLY A 25 56.95 28.62 10.72
N SER A 26 57.96 28.95 9.90
CA SER A 26 57.81 29.16 8.45
C SER A 26 57.92 27.88 7.61
N ASP A 27 58.55 26.83 8.14
CA ASP A 27 58.60 25.53 7.47
C ASP A 27 57.28 24.78 7.67
N PRO A 28 56.56 24.39 6.61
CA PRO A 28 55.22 23.85 6.72
C PRO A 28 55.18 22.49 7.43
N VAL A 29 56.18 21.63 7.21
CA VAL A 29 56.24 20.29 7.84
C VAL A 29 56.54 20.41 9.32
N ALA A 30 57.52 21.24 9.70
CA ALA A 30 57.82 21.55 11.08
C ALA A 30 56.63 22.22 11.78
N ALA A 31 55.92 23.13 11.10
CA ALA A 31 54.72 23.77 11.63
C ALA A 31 53.57 22.76 11.86
N ALA A 32 53.36 21.82 10.94
CA ALA A 32 52.39 20.74 11.08
C ALA A 32 52.72 19.83 12.27
N ARG A 33 53.99 19.41 12.42
CA ARG A 33 54.45 18.62 13.58
C ARG A 33 54.35 19.42 14.88
N ALA A 34 54.66 20.71 14.87
CA ALA A 34 54.52 21.58 16.02
C ALA A 34 53.05 21.71 16.46
N TYR A 35 52.11 21.81 15.51
CA TYR A 35 50.68 21.79 15.83
C TYR A 35 50.27 20.49 16.51
N LEU A 36 50.62 19.34 15.93
CA LEU A 36 50.32 18.03 16.53
C LEU A 36 50.96 17.90 17.91
N THR A 37 52.21 18.33 18.08
CA THR A 37 52.95 18.24 19.35
C THR A 37 52.32 19.10 20.44
N ARG A 38 51.87 20.31 20.11
CA ARG A 38 51.14 21.19 21.06
C ARG A 38 49.81 20.58 21.53
N ASN A 39 49.21 19.70 20.72
CA ASN A 39 47.92 19.08 20.98
C ASN A 39 48.04 17.55 21.16
N ALA A 40 49.23 17.05 21.52
CA ALA A 40 49.56 15.63 21.44
C ALA A 40 48.63 14.76 22.30
N ALA A 41 48.23 15.25 23.48
CA ALA A 41 47.27 14.59 24.36
C ALA A 41 45.89 14.39 23.70
N THR A 42 45.42 15.37 22.91
CA THR A 42 44.13 15.29 22.20
C THR A 42 44.18 14.28 21.06
N PHE A 43 45.34 14.16 20.41
CA PHE A 43 45.55 13.14 19.37
C PHE A 43 45.90 11.75 19.95
N GLY A 44 46.14 11.66 21.26
CA GLY A 44 46.55 10.43 21.92
C GLY A 44 47.96 9.96 21.54
N LEU A 45 48.88 10.89 21.26
CA LEU A 45 50.25 10.59 20.81
C LEU A 45 51.31 11.20 21.72
N ALA A 46 52.50 10.62 21.77
CA ALA A 46 53.67 11.28 22.35
C ALA A 46 54.40 12.13 21.28
N ALA A 47 55.19 13.11 21.74
CA ALA A 47 56.02 13.92 20.85
C ALA A 47 57.01 13.08 20.02
N ALA A 48 57.48 11.96 20.59
CA ALA A 48 58.32 10.99 19.89
C ALA A 48 57.59 10.33 18.70
N ASP A 49 56.34 9.92 18.89
CA ASP A 49 55.52 9.30 17.84
C ASP A 49 55.24 10.31 16.71
N ILE A 50 54.97 11.57 17.07
CA ILE A 50 54.78 12.67 16.10
C ILE A 50 56.09 12.95 15.35
N GLY A 51 57.24 12.87 16.04
CA GLY A 51 58.55 13.02 15.45
C GLY A 51 58.89 11.90 14.45
N SER A 52 58.47 10.67 14.73
CA SER A 52 58.71 9.50 13.87
C SER A 52 57.71 9.36 12.72
N MET A 53 56.62 10.14 12.69
CA MET A 53 55.68 10.12 11.58
C MET A 53 56.42 10.38 10.25
N GLU A 54 56.09 9.60 9.24
CA GLU A 54 56.61 9.79 7.90
C GLU A 54 55.98 11.04 7.29
N HIS A 55 56.79 11.85 6.61
CA HIS A 55 56.27 12.90 5.75
C HIS A 55 55.88 12.28 4.41
N VAL A 56 54.59 12.26 4.10
CA VAL A 56 54.08 11.64 2.88
C VAL A 56 54.17 12.63 1.72
N THR A 57 53.65 13.85 1.93
CA THR A 57 53.68 14.91 0.92
C THR A 57 53.39 16.28 1.53
N THR A 58 53.82 17.32 0.84
CA THR A 58 53.35 18.70 1.05
C THR A 58 52.86 19.24 -0.28
N ASN A 59 51.57 19.58 -0.35
CA ASN A 59 50.95 20.14 -1.55
C ASN A 59 50.48 21.58 -1.29
N ARG A 60 50.57 22.46 -2.28
CA ARG A 60 50.13 23.85 -2.16
C ARG A 60 48.69 24.02 -2.67
N ILE A 61 47.80 24.58 -1.84
CA ILE A 61 46.45 25.01 -2.25
C ILE A 61 46.33 26.51 -2.01
N GLY A 62 46.29 27.31 -3.07
CA GLY A 62 46.36 28.76 -2.99
C GLY A 62 47.64 29.22 -2.27
N ASN A 63 47.49 29.92 -1.15
CA ASN A 63 48.60 30.39 -0.30
C ASN A 63 48.93 29.46 0.88
N THR A 64 48.28 28.29 0.96
CA THR A 64 48.34 27.39 2.11
C THR A 64 49.04 26.07 1.76
N ASP A 65 50.04 25.69 2.54
CA ASP A 65 50.70 24.39 2.45
C ASP A 65 49.87 23.33 3.16
N VAL A 66 49.49 22.26 2.46
CA VAL A 66 48.77 21.11 3.00
C VAL A 66 49.77 19.98 3.19
N VAL A 67 50.13 19.73 4.45
CA VAL A 67 51.08 18.70 4.85
C VAL A 67 50.34 17.43 5.21
N MET A 68 50.76 16.31 4.63
CA MET A 68 50.29 14.98 5.00
C MET A 68 51.39 14.22 5.72
N LEU A 69 51.10 13.76 6.93
CA LEU A 69 51.95 12.91 7.75
C LEU A 69 51.29 11.55 7.95
N ARG A 70 52.10 10.49 8.00
CA ARG A 70 51.64 9.10 8.25
C ARG A 70 52.26 8.57 9.52
N GLN A 71 51.45 7.92 10.37
CA GLN A 71 51.93 7.24 11.57
C GLN A 71 52.89 6.11 11.19
N VAL A 72 53.95 6.01 11.97
CA VAL A 72 54.90 4.90 11.94
C VAL A 72 54.79 4.21 13.29
N ILE A 73 54.34 2.96 13.29
CA ILE A 73 54.07 2.18 14.51
C ILE A 73 54.99 0.97 14.51
N GLY A 74 55.82 0.80 15.54
CA GLY A 74 56.81 -0.28 15.57
C GLY A 74 57.84 -0.23 14.43
N GLY A 75 58.10 0.97 13.89
CA GLY A 75 58.98 1.17 12.73
C GLY A 75 58.35 0.84 11.37
N VAL A 76 57.04 0.54 11.32
CA VAL A 76 56.32 0.22 10.08
C VAL A 76 55.28 1.31 9.80
N PRO A 77 55.21 1.88 8.57
CA PRO A 77 54.17 2.85 8.21
C PRO A 77 52.76 2.26 8.27
N ALA A 78 51.78 3.05 8.68
CA ALA A 78 50.38 2.67 8.64
C ALA A 78 49.91 2.41 7.19
N GLY A 79 49.22 1.27 6.96
CA GLY A 79 48.74 0.86 5.63
C GLY A 79 47.29 1.27 5.35
N ILE A 80 46.49 1.32 6.41
CA ILE A 80 45.11 1.81 6.42
C ILE A 80 44.97 2.71 7.64
N ASP A 81 44.27 3.84 7.49
CA ASP A 81 44.24 4.93 8.47
C ASP A 81 45.64 5.45 8.87
N GLY A 82 45.76 6.13 10.01
CA GLY A 82 47.02 6.65 10.53
C GLY A 82 47.56 7.88 9.78
N LEU A 83 46.71 8.61 9.05
CA LEU A 83 47.11 9.82 8.33
C LEU A 83 46.70 11.08 9.09
N ALA A 84 47.50 12.14 8.98
CA ALA A 84 47.15 13.48 9.42
C ALA A 84 47.41 14.48 8.30
N VAL A 85 46.39 15.26 7.97
CA VAL A 85 46.43 16.36 7.02
C VAL A 85 46.30 17.68 7.77
N ILE A 86 47.31 18.54 7.66
CA ILE A 86 47.35 19.85 8.32
C ILE A 86 47.57 20.92 7.26
N ALA A 87 46.63 21.87 7.18
CA ALA A 87 46.76 23.05 6.33
C ALA A 87 47.46 24.17 7.10
N VAL A 88 48.64 24.58 6.66
CA VAL A 88 49.50 25.60 7.25
C VAL A 88 49.62 26.80 6.32
N GLU A 89 49.18 27.97 6.78
CA GLU A 89 49.29 29.24 6.06
C GLU A 89 50.19 30.21 6.84
N LYS A 90 51.38 30.50 6.31
CA LYS A 90 52.37 31.43 6.92
C LYS A 90 52.61 31.13 8.41
N GLY A 91 52.79 29.86 8.75
CA GLY A 91 53.01 29.41 10.13
C GLY A 91 51.77 29.39 11.02
N ASN A 92 50.56 29.43 10.44
CA ASN A 92 49.30 29.26 11.15
C ASN A 92 48.58 28.00 10.67
N ALA A 93 48.15 27.13 11.59
CA ALA A 93 47.31 25.99 11.25
C ALA A 93 45.88 26.47 11.00
N ARG A 94 45.31 26.14 9.85
CA ARG A 94 43.97 26.56 9.41
C ARG A 94 42.95 25.44 9.47
N TYR A 95 43.39 24.21 9.22
CA TYR A 95 42.54 23.03 9.14
C TYR A 95 43.34 21.80 9.51
N VAL A 96 42.73 20.87 10.24
CA VAL A 96 43.32 19.57 10.54
C VAL A 96 42.28 18.47 10.33
N SER A 97 42.65 17.44 9.58
CA SER A 97 41.87 16.21 9.44
C SER A 97 42.77 15.00 9.66
N THR A 98 42.36 14.04 10.47
CA THR A 98 43.21 12.90 10.81
C THR A 98 42.44 11.59 11.00
N THR A 99 43.10 10.48 10.66
CA THR A 99 42.72 9.12 10.99
C THR A 99 43.73 8.49 11.96
N LEU A 100 44.39 9.33 12.77
CA LEU A 100 45.38 8.88 13.75
C LEU A 100 44.76 7.97 14.79
N ALA A 101 45.44 6.87 15.11
CA ALA A 101 45.09 6.04 16.26
C ALA A 101 45.93 6.46 17.48
N PRO A 102 45.33 6.57 18.69
CA PRO A 102 46.09 6.79 19.91
C PRO A 102 47.13 5.67 20.14
N LEU A 103 48.30 6.04 20.64
CA LEU A 103 49.36 5.11 21.00
C LEU A 103 49.57 5.15 22.52
N GLN A 104 49.25 4.05 23.22
CA GLN A 104 49.55 3.89 24.65
C GLN A 104 50.89 3.17 24.85
N GLY A 105 51.86 3.78 25.55
CA GLY A 105 53.18 3.18 25.80
C GLY A 105 54.15 3.19 24.61
N ASP A 106 55.36 2.63 24.78
CA ASP A 106 56.45 2.70 23.80
C ASP A 106 56.09 1.96 22.48
N SER A 107 55.98 2.73 21.39
CA SER A 107 55.63 2.21 20.06
C SER A 107 56.70 1.28 19.48
N ALA A 108 57.96 1.33 19.96
CA ALA A 108 59.04 0.46 19.50
C ALA A 108 58.85 -1.01 19.90
N GLN A 109 58.05 -1.30 20.94
CA GLN A 109 57.85 -2.66 21.46
C GLN A 109 56.75 -3.46 20.73
N ARG A 110 55.99 -2.84 19.82
CA ARG A 110 54.79 -3.43 19.20
C ARG A 110 55.02 -4.17 17.88
N ARG A 111 56.28 -4.38 17.48
CA ARG A 111 56.58 -5.15 16.26
C ARG A 111 56.49 -6.65 16.55
N ALA A 112 55.35 -7.27 16.25
CA ALA A 112 55.27 -8.73 16.15
C ALA A 112 56.15 -9.24 14.99
N ALA A 113 56.86 -10.36 15.21
CA ALA A 113 57.61 -11.01 14.14
C ALA A 113 56.64 -11.61 13.11
N ALA A 114 56.85 -11.33 11.82
CA ALA A 114 56.06 -11.92 10.76
C ALA A 114 56.39 -13.42 10.65
N THR A 115 55.40 -14.28 10.87
CA THR A 115 55.51 -15.74 10.66
C THR A 115 54.84 -16.18 9.36
N VAL A 116 54.03 -15.32 8.75
CA VAL A 116 53.49 -15.49 7.39
C VAL A 116 54.46 -14.88 6.39
N THR A 117 54.79 -15.59 5.30
CA THR A 117 55.59 -15.01 4.21
C THR A 117 54.72 -14.17 3.25
N PRO A 118 55.28 -13.23 2.48
CA PRO A 118 54.52 -12.47 1.47
C PRO A 118 53.77 -13.36 0.46
N GLU A 119 54.33 -14.49 0.06
CA GLU A 119 53.70 -15.48 -0.83
C GLU A 119 52.48 -16.13 -0.17
N GLN A 120 52.61 -16.50 1.12
CA GLN A 120 51.51 -17.05 1.90
C GLN A 120 50.42 -16.01 2.14
N ALA A 121 50.80 -14.74 2.33
CA ALA A 121 49.85 -13.64 2.44
C ALA A 121 49.04 -13.49 1.15
N LEU A 122 49.69 -13.51 -0.02
CA LEU A 122 48.97 -13.47 -1.30
C LEU A 122 48.01 -14.65 -1.48
N ALA A 123 48.44 -15.87 -1.15
CA ALA A 123 47.59 -17.05 -1.25
C ALA A 123 46.36 -16.96 -0.33
N LYS A 124 46.54 -16.47 0.91
CA LYS A 124 45.45 -16.25 1.87
C LYS A 124 44.51 -15.13 1.43
N ALA A 125 45.04 -14.05 0.88
CA ALA A 125 44.23 -12.95 0.34
C ALA A 125 43.40 -13.40 -0.87
N ALA A 126 43.99 -14.18 -1.79
CA ALA A 126 43.28 -14.76 -2.92
C ALA A 126 42.12 -15.65 -2.44
N ALA A 127 42.38 -16.53 -1.46
CA ALA A 127 41.33 -17.37 -0.87
C ALA A 127 40.23 -16.53 -0.20
N ASN A 128 40.57 -15.41 0.46
CA ASN A 128 39.59 -14.52 1.08
C ASN A 128 38.65 -13.84 0.06
N VAL A 129 39.11 -13.60 -1.16
CA VAL A 129 38.28 -13.04 -2.25
C VAL A 129 37.60 -14.13 -3.09
N GLY A 130 37.67 -15.39 -2.68
CA GLY A 130 37.07 -16.52 -3.42
C GLY A 130 37.90 -17.01 -4.61
N ALA A 131 39.10 -16.48 -4.81
CA ALA A 131 40.04 -16.90 -5.84
C ALA A 131 41.01 -17.98 -5.33
N LYS A 132 41.68 -18.65 -6.27
CA LYS A 132 42.76 -19.61 -5.95
C LYS A 132 44.04 -19.13 -6.60
N ALA A 133 45.00 -18.67 -5.80
CA ALA A 133 46.35 -18.37 -6.27
C ALA A 133 47.23 -19.63 -6.19
N SER A 134 47.71 -20.11 -7.34
CA SER A 134 48.76 -21.13 -7.43
C SER A 134 49.95 -20.63 -8.23
N ASP A 135 51.08 -21.33 -8.19
CA ASP A 135 52.31 -20.96 -8.94
C ASP A 135 52.78 -19.52 -8.66
N VAL A 136 52.68 -19.08 -7.40
CA VAL A 136 53.07 -17.73 -6.96
C VAL A 136 54.55 -17.51 -7.23
N THR A 137 54.85 -16.59 -8.15
CA THR A 137 56.21 -16.27 -8.58
C THR A 137 56.50 -14.80 -8.29
N ARG A 138 57.57 -14.54 -7.53
CA ARG A 138 58.05 -13.19 -7.28
C ARG A 138 58.68 -12.60 -8.54
N LYS A 139 58.30 -11.38 -8.90
CA LYS A 139 58.91 -10.63 -10.00
C LYS A 139 60.23 -10.01 -9.50
N ASP A 140 61.27 -10.09 -10.32
CA ASP A 140 62.56 -9.46 -9.99
C ASP A 140 62.50 -7.98 -10.40
N ASP A 141 62.24 -7.12 -9.42
CA ASP A 141 62.00 -5.69 -9.62
C ASP A 141 63.30 -4.90 -9.94
N SER A 142 64.45 -5.58 -10.05
CA SER A 142 65.77 -4.98 -10.35
C SER A 142 65.90 -4.40 -11.76
N LYS A 143 64.87 -4.48 -12.62
CA LYS A 143 64.93 -4.06 -14.04
C LYS A 143 63.83 -3.11 -14.50
N SER A 144 62.92 -2.66 -13.64
CA SER A 144 61.74 -1.88 -14.07
C SER A 144 61.45 -0.65 -13.21
N ASP A 145 62.47 0.14 -12.90
CA ASP A 145 62.29 1.52 -12.43
C ASP A 145 62.20 2.48 -13.64
N PRO A 146 61.03 3.04 -13.99
CA PRO A 146 60.88 3.98 -15.09
C PRO A 146 61.51 5.34 -14.78
N ASP A 147 61.86 5.64 -13.52
CA ASP A 147 62.35 6.96 -13.09
C ASP A 147 63.86 7.17 -13.27
N SER A 148 64.58 6.23 -13.91
CA SER A 148 66.00 6.42 -14.22
C SER A 148 66.31 7.54 -15.25
N LYS A 149 65.29 8.27 -15.73
CA LYS A 149 65.45 9.36 -16.73
C LYS A 149 64.99 10.75 -16.29
N SER A 150 64.49 10.97 -15.08
CA SER A 150 64.22 12.32 -14.58
C SER A 150 65.26 12.70 -13.51
N GLY A 151 66.07 13.71 -13.79
CA GLY A 151 67.13 14.20 -12.89
C GLY A 151 66.57 14.93 -11.67
N VAL A 152 65.69 14.30 -10.90
CA VAL A 152 65.13 14.82 -9.65
C VAL A 152 65.88 14.21 -8.47
N ALA A 153 66.30 15.06 -7.54
CA ALA A 153 67.11 14.67 -6.38
C ALA A 153 66.40 13.60 -5.53
N LYS A 154 67.17 12.60 -5.08
CA LYS A 154 66.74 11.61 -4.09
C LYS A 154 66.45 12.30 -2.76
N GLU A 155 65.18 12.49 -2.41
CA GLU A 155 64.79 12.74 -1.02
C GLU A 155 64.92 11.43 -0.22
N SER A 156 65.64 11.51 0.90
CA SER A 156 65.80 10.40 1.83
C SER A 156 64.54 10.22 2.67
N GLY A 157 63.56 9.47 2.15
CA GLY A 157 62.39 9.01 2.89
C GLY A 157 62.21 7.51 2.66
N THR A 158 62.05 6.73 3.73
CA THR A 158 61.76 5.29 3.71
C THR A 158 60.41 5.02 3.04
N ARG A 159 60.36 4.99 1.70
CA ARG A 159 59.21 4.46 0.96
C ARG A 159 59.07 2.97 1.27
N THR A 160 57.89 2.53 1.68
CA THR A 160 57.57 1.11 1.88
C THR A 160 57.76 0.36 0.58
N ALA A 161 58.72 -0.57 0.52
CA ALA A 161 58.98 -1.35 -0.68
C ALA A 161 57.84 -2.35 -0.90
N TRP A 162 57.17 -2.27 -2.05
CA TRP A 162 56.22 -3.28 -2.50
C TRP A 162 56.98 -4.46 -3.12
N THR A 163 56.49 -5.68 -2.88
CA THR A 163 56.95 -6.88 -3.58
C THR A 163 55.91 -7.27 -4.60
N THR A 164 56.31 -7.42 -5.86
CA THR A 164 55.40 -7.77 -6.95
C THR A 164 55.41 -9.28 -7.21
N PHE A 165 54.23 -9.86 -7.41
CA PHE A 165 54.02 -11.28 -7.69
C PHE A 165 53.13 -11.48 -8.91
N THR A 166 53.30 -12.63 -9.56
CA THR A 166 52.31 -13.20 -10.48
C THR A 166 51.82 -14.54 -9.92
N ALA A 167 50.53 -14.85 -10.07
CA ALA A 167 49.99 -16.14 -9.65
C ALA A 167 48.93 -16.62 -10.65
N LYS A 168 48.91 -17.92 -10.92
CA LYS A 168 47.84 -18.56 -11.69
C LYS A 168 46.53 -18.49 -10.91
N GLY A 169 45.44 -18.13 -11.60
CA GLY A 169 44.13 -17.92 -11.01
C GLY A 169 43.87 -16.48 -10.52
N LEU A 170 44.84 -15.57 -10.74
CA LEU A 170 44.70 -14.13 -10.59
C LEU A 170 45.04 -13.42 -11.91
N VAL A 171 44.59 -12.18 -12.08
CA VAL A 171 44.77 -11.38 -13.29
C VAL A 171 45.86 -10.34 -13.07
N GLY A 172 46.89 -10.34 -13.92
CA GLY A 172 47.96 -9.34 -13.91
C GLY A 172 48.97 -9.48 -12.75
N ASP A 173 49.61 -8.37 -12.39
CA ASP A 173 50.57 -8.29 -11.28
C ASP A 173 49.82 -8.05 -9.95
N GLN A 174 50.29 -8.70 -8.89
CA GLN A 174 49.78 -8.58 -7.52
C GLN A 174 50.87 -7.94 -6.65
N GLN A 175 50.52 -7.13 -5.66
CA GLN A 175 51.50 -6.40 -4.86
C GLN A 175 51.31 -6.68 -3.36
N VAL A 176 52.41 -6.93 -2.66
CA VAL A 176 52.40 -7.16 -1.21
C VAL A 176 53.39 -6.23 -0.54
N THR A 177 52.97 -5.53 0.51
CA THR A 177 53.88 -4.77 1.38
C THR A 177 53.52 -4.95 2.84
N GLN A 178 54.51 -4.80 3.73
CA GLN A 178 54.30 -4.89 5.16
C GLN A 178 53.87 -3.53 5.70
N VAL A 179 52.80 -3.50 6.49
CA VAL A 179 52.18 -2.28 7.01
C VAL A 179 51.83 -2.44 8.49
N ALA A 180 51.59 -1.33 9.18
CA ALA A 180 50.88 -1.34 10.45
C ALA A 180 49.38 -1.08 10.20
N VAL A 181 48.51 -1.81 10.89
CA VAL A 181 47.05 -1.61 10.82
C VAL A 181 46.54 -1.27 12.21
N PRO A 182 46.11 -0.02 12.45
CA PRO A 182 45.42 0.34 13.68
C PRO A 182 44.08 -0.40 13.81
N VAL A 183 43.75 -0.88 15.02
CA VAL A 183 42.51 -1.62 15.30
C VAL A 183 41.72 -0.89 16.40
N PRO A 184 40.43 -0.55 16.21
CA PRO A 184 39.65 0.12 17.25
C PRO A 184 39.62 -0.68 18.56
N GLY A 185 39.96 -0.02 19.68
CA GLY A 185 39.94 -0.65 21.01
C GLY A 185 41.02 -1.70 21.27
N SER A 186 42.05 -1.79 20.42
CA SER A 186 43.15 -2.76 20.55
C SER A 186 44.47 -2.17 20.07
N ASP A 187 45.59 -2.86 20.34
CA ASP A 187 46.88 -2.47 19.78
C ASP A 187 46.91 -2.63 18.26
N ALA A 188 47.65 -1.74 17.60
CA ALA A 188 47.91 -1.85 16.16
C ALA A 188 48.65 -3.14 15.84
N ARG A 189 48.29 -3.78 14.73
CA ARG A 189 48.87 -5.05 14.28
C ARG A 189 49.87 -4.82 13.16
N THR A 190 51.00 -5.54 13.20
CA THR A 190 51.86 -5.71 12.03
C THR A 190 51.12 -6.59 11.02
N ALA A 191 50.93 -6.11 9.79
CA ALA A 191 50.13 -6.77 8.77
C ALA A 191 50.83 -6.76 7.39
N TYR A 192 50.29 -7.52 6.45
CA TYR A 192 50.54 -7.38 5.03
C TYR A 192 49.35 -6.70 4.36
N GLN A 193 49.60 -5.66 3.58
CA GLN A 193 48.66 -5.16 2.59
C GLN A 193 48.91 -5.91 1.29
N VAL A 194 47.90 -6.62 0.80
CA VAL A 194 47.93 -7.40 -0.43
C VAL A 194 46.95 -6.78 -1.42
N VAL A 195 47.47 -6.23 -2.51
CA VAL A 195 46.69 -5.75 -3.65
C VAL A 195 46.63 -6.87 -4.67
N LEU A 196 45.42 -7.32 -5.00
CA LEU A 196 45.21 -8.40 -5.95
C LEU A 196 43.98 -8.20 -6.84
N ARG A 197 43.96 -8.88 -7.99
CA ARG A 197 42.83 -8.94 -8.93
C ARG A 197 42.50 -10.39 -9.28
N ASP A 198 41.25 -10.80 -9.09
CA ASP A 198 40.75 -12.13 -9.42
C ASP A 198 40.10 -12.22 -10.80
N ALA A 199 39.64 -11.09 -11.37
CA ALA A 199 39.09 -10.99 -12.72
C ALA A 199 39.47 -9.67 -13.41
N ALA A 200 38.99 -9.46 -14.64
CA ALA A 200 39.28 -8.26 -15.43
C ALA A 200 38.70 -6.99 -14.79
N ASP A 201 37.49 -7.05 -14.23
CA ASP A 201 36.77 -5.90 -13.67
C ASP A 201 36.69 -5.94 -12.13
N SER A 202 37.60 -6.65 -11.48
CA SER A 202 37.67 -6.77 -10.02
C SER A 202 39.09 -6.58 -9.50
N GLY A 203 39.19 -5.98 -8.31
CA GLY A 203 40.45 -5.70 -7.63
C GLY A 203 40.21 -5.37 -6.16
N TYR A 204 41.12 -5.80 -5.30
CA TYR A 204 40.99 -5.68 -3.84
C TYR A 204 42.30 -5.29 -3.18
N SER A 205 42.22 -4.56 -2.07
CA SER A 205 43.28 -4.46 -1.06
C SER A 205 42.86 -5.26 0.17
N VAL A 206 43.62 -6.29 0.52
CA VAL A 206 43.37 -7.16 1.67
C VAL A 206 44.48 -6.99 2.69
N TYR A 207 44.12 -6.72 3.94
CA TYR A 207 45.06 -6.52 5.03
C TYR A 207 45.06 -7.78 5.91
N LEU A 208 46.20 -8.46 6.01
CA LEU A 208 46.35 -9.73 6.72
C LEU A 208 47.31 -9.58 7.89
N ASP A 209 46.97 -10.09 9.07
CA ASP A 209 47.88 -10.14 10.21
C ASP A 209 49.17 -10.88 9.84
N ALA A 210 50.33 -10.27 10.07
CA ALA A 210 51.60 -10.83 9.62
C ALA A 210 52.05 -12.05 10.44
N ALA A 211 51.48 -12.27 11.63
CA ALA A 211 51.75 -13.44 12.45
C ALA A 211 50.77 -14.58 12.16
N THR A 212 49.47 -14.30 12.15
CA THR A 212 48.44 -15.35 12.03
C THR A 212 47.98 -15.58 10.59
N GLY A 213 48.08 -14.55 9.74
CA GLY A 213 47.46 -14.49 8.42
C GLY A 213 45.93 -14.44 8.48
N GLU A 214 45.37 -14.03 9.61
CA GLU A 214 43.96 -13.65 9.73
C GLU A 214 43.70 -12.37 8.92
N VAL A 215 42.54 -12.29 8.26
CA VAL A 215 42.13 -11.09 7.53
C VAL A 215 41.67 -10.04 8.53
N ILE A 216 42.32 -8.88 8.51
CA ILE A 216 41.99 -7.73 9.35
C ILE A 216 40.96 -6.84 8.64
N ALA A 217 41.16 -6.58 7.33
CA ALA A 217 40.28 -5.75 6.52
C ALA A 217 40.38 -6.12 5.04
N ARG A 218 39.35 -5.76 4.27
CA ARG A 218 39.31 -5.88 2.80
C ARG A 218 38.62 -4.64 2.21
N GLU A 219 39.21 -4.06 1.17
CA GLU A 219 38.69 -2.92 0.41
C GLU A 219 38.59 -3.30 -1.07
N SER A 220 37.51 -2.88 -1.75
CA SER A 220 37.44 -2.95 -3.23
C SER A 220 38.27 -1.82 -3.83
N LEU A 221 38.94 -2.07 -4.95
CA LEU A 221 39.75 -1.10 -5.69
C LEU A 221 39.16 -0.72 -7.06
N VAL A 222 37.99 -1.26 -7.40
CA VAL A 222 37.28 -0.93 -8.64
C VAL A 222 36.10 -0.04 -8.30
N ASP A 223 36.11 1.17 -8.86
CA ASP A 223 34.98 2.09 -8.90
C ASP A 223 34.14 1.73 -10.13
N PHE A 224 32.90 1.31 -9.93
CA PHE A 224 31.97 1.02 -11.02
C PHE A 224 31.12 2.26 -11.34
N ASP A 225 30.62 2.38 -12.58
CA ASP A 225 29.51 3.28 -12.99
C ASP A 225 28.17 2.92 -12.29
N SER A 226 28.18 1.97 -11.35
CA SER A 226 27.03 1.35 -10.67
C SER A 226 26.65 1.99 -9.32
N ASP A 227 27.05 3.25 -9.07
CA ASP A 227 26.56 3.98 -7.88
C ASP A 227 25.09 4.40 -8.01
N ASN A 228 24.51 4.29 -9.21
CA ASN A 228 23.12 4.63 -9.52
C ASN A 228 22.27 3.37 -9.79
N PRO A 229 21.62 2.78 -8.77
CA PRO A 229 20.78 1.59 -8.93
C PRO A 229 19.55 1.87 -9.80
N ARG A 230 19.09 0.83 -10.50
CA ARG A 230 17.94 0.88 -11.41
C ARG A 230 16.89 -0.16 -11.07
N TRP A 231 15.61 0.20 -11.14
CA TRP A 231 14.48 -0.71 -10.93
C TRP A 231 13.52 -0.63 -12.11
N LYS A 232 13.22 -1.77 -12.76
CA LYS A 232 12.23 -1.81 -13.83
C LYS A 232 10.84 -2.12 -13.28
N VAL A 233 9.92 -1.17 -13.37
CA VAL A 233 8.65 -1.19 -12.63
C VAL A 233 7.46 -0.73 -13.46
N PHE A 234 6.25 -1.17 -13.09
CA PHE A 234 5.02 -0.52 -13.52
C PHE A 234 4.81 0.71 -12.63
N THR A 235 4.83 1.91 -13.20
CA THR A 235 4.63 3.16 -12.44
C THR A 235 3.25 3.24 -11.78
N GLY A 236 2.24 2.70 -12.46
CA GLY A 236 0.91 2.44 -11.94
C GLY A 236 0.57 0.96 -12.07
N THR A 237 -0.57 0.67 -12.65
CA THR A 237 -1.05 -0.70 -12.87
C THR A 237 -0.83 -1.09 -14.34
N PRO A 238 -0.55 -2.38 -14.66
CA PRO A 238 -0.54 -2.85 -16.04
C PRO A 238 -1.83 -2.56 -16.79
N SER A 239 -1.78 -2.62 -18.12
CA SER A 239 -2.93 -2.36 -18.98
C SER A 239 -4.10 -3.33 -18.70
N GLY A 240 -5.32 -2.80 -18.70
CA GLY A 240 -6.55 -3.57 -18.48
C GLY A 240 -6.92 -4.51 -19.64
N ASP A 241 -6.25 -4.39 -20.79
CA ASP A 241 -6.35 -5.37 -21.89
C ASP A 241 -5.51 -6.64 -21.65
N HIS A 242 -4.79 -6.69 -20.52
CA HIS A 242 -3.91 -7.79 -20.10
C HIS A 242 -2.84 -8.16 -21.14
N SER A 243 -2.46 -7.22 -22.00
CA SER A 243 -1.40 -7.40 -22.99
C SER A 243 -0.06 -7.73 -22.33
N SER A 244 0.68 -8.68 -22.92
CA SER A 244 2.05 -9.03 -22.52
C SER A 244 3.11 -8.07 -23.05
N THR A 245 2.70 -6.88 -23.52
CA THR A 245 3.62 -5.79 -23.85
C THR A 245 4.22 -5.21 -22.57
N ASP A 246 5.52 -5.36 -22.39
CA ASP A 246 6.23 -4.83 -21.22
C ASP A 246 6.23 -3.29 -21.25
N THR A 247 5.29 -2.68 -20.53
CA THR A 247 5.14 -1.22 -20.38
C THR A 247 5.86 -0.67 -19.15
N ARG A 248 6.64 -1.50 -18.44
CA ARG A 248 7.44 -1.06 -17.31
C ARG A 248 8.51 -0.07 -17.74
N VAL A 249 8.78 0.90 -16.88
CA VAL A 249 9.83 1.90 -17.06
C VAL A 249 10.97 1.66 -16.08
N GLU A 250 12.17 2.12 -16.43
CA GLU A 250 13.30 2.10 -15.51
C GLU A 250 13.28 3.34 -14.62
N TRP A 251 13.21 3.12 -13.31
CA TRP A 251 13.49 4.13 -12.29
C TRP A 251 14.95 4.04 -11.89
N CYS A 252 15.58 5.20 -11.73
CA CYS A 252 16.97 5.29 -11.29
C CYS A 252 17.07 6.16 -10.05
N TRP A 253 18.04 5.88 -9.18
CA TRP A 253 18.27 6.72 -8.01
C TRP A 253 18.54 8.17 -8.39
N THR A 254 19.52 8.40 -9.24
CA THR A 254 19.85 9.69 -9.85
C THR A 254 19.54 9.68 -11.34
N THR A 255 19.44 10.86 -11.95
CA THR A 255 19.22 10.99 -13.39
C THR A 255 20.36 10.34 -14.18
N ALA A 256 20.02 9.43 -15.11
CA ALA A 256 20.95 8.83 -16.04
C ALA A 256 20.24 8.47 -17.36
N GLU A 257 21.01 8.11 -18.38
CA GLU A 257 20.47 7.69 -19.67
C GLU A 257 19.66 6.38 -19.55
N GLY A 258 18.52 6.32 -20.24
CA GLY A 258 17.57 5.20 -20.19
C GLY A 258 16.59 5.25 -19.00
N CYS A 259 16.79 6.15 -18.05
CA CYS A 259 15.92 6.29 -16.89
C CYS A 259 14.63 7.05 -17.24
N GLY A 260 13.48 6.41 -17.03
CA GLY A 260 12.16 7.04 -17.15
C GLY A 260 11.81 7.97 -15.98
N GLU A 261 12.34 7.70 -14.78
CA GLU A 261 12.15 8.57 -13.62
C GLU A 261 13.35 8.54 -12.64
N THR A 262 13.58 9.66 -11.96
CA THR A 262 14.57 9.79 -10.87
C THR A 262 13.85 9.74 -9.53
N VAL A 263 14.28 8.85 -8.62
CA VAL A 263 13.57 8.61 -7.35
C VAL A 263 14.27 9.12 -6.10
N ALA A 264 15.54 9.59 -6.19
CA ALA A 264 16.22 10.20 -5.05
C ALA A 264 15.43 11.39 -4.49
N ASN A 265 15.21 11.39 -3.18
CA ASN A 265 14.49 12.46 -2.49
C ASN A 265 14.86 12.50 -0.99
N PRO A 266 14.56 13.60 -0.27
CA PRO A 266 14.94 13.73 1.14
C PRO A 266 14.27 12.77 2.13
N ALA A 267 13.15 12.12 1.78
CA ALA A 267 12.51 11.13 2.65
C ALA A 267 13.37 9.86 2.76
N SER A 268 14.07 9.51 1.68
CA SER A 268 15.07 8.45 1.63
C SER A 268 16.48 9.04 1.42
N PRO A 269 17.25 9.33 2.48
CA PRO A 269 18.53 10.04 2.34
C PRO A 269 19.62 9.24 1.59
N LYS A 270 19.41 7.94 1.38
CA LYS A 270 20.27 7.04 0.62
C LYS A 270 19.42 6.19 -0.34
N ALA A 271 20.08 5.60 -1.34
CA ALA A 271 19.39 4.75 -2.30
C ALA A 271 18.65 3.60 -1.61
N TRP A 272 17.51 3.20 -2.18
CA TRP A 272 16.61 2.25 -1.54
C TRP A 272 17.23 0.89 -1.25
N ASP A 273 18.29 0.49 -1.97
CA ASP A 273 19.03 -0.77 -1.78
C ASP A 273 20.27 -0.62 -0.86
N ILE A 274 20.37 0.47 -0.09
CA ILE A 274 21.48 0.69 0.85
C ILE A 274 21.11 0.19 2.24
N ASP A 275 22.00 -0.58 2.85
CA ASP A 275 21.95 -0.83 4.29
C ASP A 275 22.52 0.39 5.03
N HIS A 276 21.68 1.04 5.82
CA HIS A 276 22.06 2.26 6.53
C HIS A 276 23.14 2.02 7.60
N ALA A 277 23.23 0.81 8.17
CA ALA A 277 24.21 0.46 9.18
C ALA A 277 25.63 0.34 8.60
N THR A 278 25.76 -0.27 7.43
CA THR A 278 27.05 -0.49 6.76
C THR A 278 27.39 0.57 5.71
N ASN A 279 26.38 1.33 5.26
CA ASN A 279 26.45 2.26 4.13
C ASN A 279 26.87 1.59 2.81
N LEU A 280 26.65 0.28 2.71
CA LEU A 280 26.92 -0.51 1.51
C LEU A 280 25.60 -0.89 0.83
N SER A 281 25.65 -1.09 -0.49
CA SER A 281 24.52 -1.70 -1.19
C SER A 281 24.31 -3.11 -0.68
N THR A 282 23.05 -3.46 -0.47
CA THR A 282 22.61 -4.83 -0.22
C THR A 282 22.62 -5.66 -1.50
N THR A 283 22.75 -5.02 -2.68
CA THR A 283 22.72 -5.63 -4.01
C THR A 283 21.44 -6.44 -4.27
N THR A 284 20.36 -6.16 -3.56
CA THR A 284 19.06 -6.84 -3.68
C THR A 284 17.90 -5.95 -3.20
N THR A 285 16.69 -6.49 -3.18
CA THR A 285 15.43 -5.87 -2.72
C THR A 285 15.37 -5.72 -1.19
N SER A 286 16.40 -5.10 -0.62
CA SER A 286 16.55 -4.82 0.81
C SER A 286 17.15 -3.44 1.04
N GLY A 287 16.55 -2.64 1.93
CA GLY A 287 17.20 -1.44 2.45
C GLY A 287 16.45 -0.83 3.63
N ASN A 288 16.43 0.50 3.70
CA ASN A 288 15.94 1.19 4.90
C ASN A 288 14.43 1.10 5.08
N ASN A 289 13.65 1.33 4.02
CA ASN A 289 12.19 1.46 4.17
C ASN A 289 11.46 0.13 3.94
N ALA A 290 12.06 -0.78 3.17
CA ALA A 290 11.45 -2.05 2.78
C ALA A 290 12.45 -3.20 2.67
N TYR A 291 11.92 -4.42 2.82
CA TYR A 291 12.58 -5.68 2.50
C TYR A 291 11.56 -6.58 1.81
N SER A 292 11.73 -6.84 0.51
CA SER A 292 10.76 -7.62 -0.27
C SER A 292 11.38 -8.91 -0.79
N GLY A 293 10.57 -9.97 -0.84
CA GLY A 293 10.97 -11.26 -1.40
C GLY A 293 9.82 -12.23 -1.58
N GLU A 294 10.12 -13.30 -2.30
CA GLU A 294 9.22 -14.42 -2.57
C GLU A 294 8.79 -15.11 -1.28
N ARG A 295 7.51 -15.51 -1.25
CA ARG A 295 6.93 -16.29 -0.16
C ARG A 295 5.82 -17.25 -0.59
N TRP A 296 6.01 -18.02 -1.66
CA TRP A 296 5.03 -18.95 -2.24
C TRP A 296 4.41 -19.94 -1.26
N ARG A 297 5.15 -20.36 -0.23
CA ARG A 297 4.62 -21.29 0.80
C ARG A 297 3.81 -20.59 1.90
N GLY A 298 3.79 -19.25 1.91
CA GLY A 298 3.14 -18.42 2.92
C GLY A 298 3.79 -18.44 4.31
N THR A 299 4.81 -19.30 4.51
CA THR A 299 5.49 -19.52 5.78
C THR A 299 7.00 -19.61 5.56
N GLY A 300 7.78 -19.42 6.63
CA GLY A 300 9.24 -19.49 6.58
C GLY A 300 9.92 -18.18 6.16
N ALA A 301 11.21 -18.31 5.87
CA ALA A 301 12.08 -17.20 5.45
C ALA A 301 11.69 -16.68 4.06
N VAL A 302 11.93 -15.40 3.85
CA VAL A 302 11.64 -14.67 2.62
C VAL A 302 12.86 -14.71 1.72
N THR A 303 12.68 -14.99 0.43
CA THR A 303 13.76 -15.03 -0.54
C THR A 303 13.79 -13.72 -1.34
N PRO A 304 14.74 -12.80 -1.11
CA PRO A 304 14.80 -11.55 -1.87
C PRO A 304 15.22 -11.82 -3.33
N ALA A 305 15.14 -10.81 -4.19
CA ALA A 305 15.57 -10.94 -5.57
C ALA A 305 17.07 -11.34 -5.67
N PRO A 306 17.51 -12.00 -6.75
CA PRO A 306 18.91 -12.41 -6.91
C PRO A 306 19.87 -11.24 -6.72
N LEU A 307 21.00 -11.48 -6.04
CA LEU A 307 22.03 -10.46 -5.84
C LEU A 307 22.54 -9.94 -7.21
N THR A 308 22.53 -8.63 -7.40
CA THR A 308 23.02 -7.94 -8.62
C THR A 308 24.13 -6.96 -8.26
N SER A 309 25.37 -7.31 -8.61
CA SER A 309 26.55 -6.50 -8.27
C SER A 309 26.59 -5.14 -9.00
N ASP A 310 25.94 -5.04 -10.16
CA ASP A 310 25.78 -3.82 -10.93
C ASP A 310 24.53 -3.00 -10.52
N ARG A 311 23.73 -3.53 -9.58
CA ARG A 311 22.52 -2.90 -9.02
C ARG A 311 21.46 -2.55 -10.08
N ASN A 312 21.42 -3.32 -11.17
CA ASN A 312 20.38 -3.24 -12.20
C ASN A 312 19.30 -4.30 -11.94
N TYR A 313 18.23 -3.91 -11.24
CA TYR A 313 17.07 -4.75 -10.95
C TYR A 313 16.06 -4.69 -12.11
N THR A 314 16.46 -5.20 -13.28
CA THR A 314 15.71 -5.10 -14.54
C THR A 314 15.29 -6.47 -15.10
N TYR A 315 14.74 -7.32 -14.22
CA TYR A 315 14.34 -8.70 -14.57
C TYR A 315 13.28 -8.75 -15.67
N GLN A 316 13.35 -9.82 -16.48
CA GLN A 316 12.37 -10.11 -17.53
C GLN A 316 10.97 -10.28 -16.92
N TRP A 317 9.97 -9.71 -17.58
CA TRP A 317 8.55 -9.93 -17.31
C TRP A 317 7.92 -10.54 -18.53
N THR A 318 7.24 -11.67 -18.36
CA THR A 318 6.64 -12.45 -19.43
C THR A 318 5.12 -12.54 -19.32
N ASN A 319 4.53 -11.93 -18.29
CA ASN A 319 3.11 -12.03 -17.95
C ASN A 319 2.67 -13.51 -17.83
N GLN A 320 3.54 -14.35 -17.25
CA GLN A 320 3.48 -15.79 -17.41
C GLN A 320 2.21 -16.40 -16.84
N TRP A 321 1.74 -15.88 -15.71
CA TRP A 321 0.52 -16.33 -15.04
C TRP A 321 -0.72 -16.11 -15.91
N PHE A 322 -0.79 -14.99 -16.64
CA PHE A 322 -1.89 -14.71 -17.56
C PHE A 322 -1.81 -15.58 -18.81
N GLU A 323 -0.64 -15.60 -19.46
CA GLU A 323 -0.42 -16.33 -20.72
C GLU A 323 -0.60 -17.84 -20.58
N SER A 324 -0.21 -18.41 -19.44
CA SER A 324 -0.42 -19.83 -19.15
C SER A 324 -1.82 -20.15 -18.61
N LYS A 325 -2.67 -19.14 -18.40
CA LYS A 325 -3.97 -19.24 -17.72
C LYS A 325 -3.86 -19.90 -16.35
N CYS A 326 -3.10 -19.30 -15.44
CA CYS A 326 -2.95 -19.76 -14.07
C CYS A 326 -2.29 -21.13 -13.92
N ASP A 327 -1.48 -21.58 -14.87
CA ASP A 327 -0.83 -22.89 -14.79
C ASP A 327 0.26 -22.92 -13.69
N PRO A 328 0.13 -23.76 -12.65
CA PRO A 328 1.12 -23.88 -11.58
C PRO A 328 2.48 -24.44 -12.05
N ALA A 329 2.60 -24.99 -13.27
CA ALA A 329 3.88 -25.36 -13.86
C ALA A 329 4.86 -24.17 -13.94
N ASN A 330 4.33 -22.94 -13.98
CA ASN A 330 5.11 -21.69 -14.04
C ASN A 330 6.11 -21.53 -12.89
N TYR A 331 5.85 -22.08 -11.70
CA TYR A 331 6.79 -21.95 -10.56
C TYR A 331 8.16 -22.58 -10.83
N THR A 332 8.25 -23.49 -11.81
CA THR A 332 9.48 -24.18 -12.21
C THR A 332 10.00 -23.74 -13.58
N SER A 333 9.34 -22.77 -14.21
CA SER A 333 9.78 -22.21 -15.49
C SER A 333 11.09 -21.41 -15.33
N PRO A 334 11.80 -21.09 -16.44
CA PRO A 334 13.00 -20.25 -16.36
C PRO A 334 12.77 -18.87 -15.70
N THR A 335 11.60 -18.24 -15.92
CA THR A 335 11.23 -16.97 -15.29
C THR A 335 10.54 -17.14 -13.94
N ARG A 336 10.25 -18.38 -13.54
CA ARG A 336 9.68 -18.74 -12.23
C ARG A 336 8.42 -17.93 -11.91
N ASN A 337 7.47 -17.90 -12.84
CA ASN A 337 6.25 -17.09 -12.74
C ASN A 337 6.53 -15.59 -12.52
N ASP A 338 7.55 -15.04 -13.19
CA ASP A 338 7.98 -13.64 -13.10
C ASP A 338 8.31 -13.14 -11.67
N ILE A 339 8.65 -14.04 -10.74
CA ILE A 339 8.80 -13.73 -9.32
C ILE A 339 9.86 -12.65 -9.00
N ASP A 340 10.97 -12.61 -9.76
CA ASP A 340 12.02 -11.62 -9.54
C ASP A 340 11.57 -10.22 -10.00
N ALA A 341 10.78 -10.15 -11.07
CA ALA A 341 10.15 -8.91 -11.54
C ALA A 341 9.06 -8.45 -10.56
N ALA A 342 8.21 -9.36 -10.08
CA ALA A 342 7.18 -9.09 -9.06
C ALA A 342 7.78 -8.52 -7.77
N THR A 343 8.81 -9.20 -7.25
CA THR A 343 9.52 -8.80 -6.03
C THR A 343 10.17 -7.41 -6.16
N THR A 344 10.78 -7.13 -7.32
CA THR A 344 11.40 -5.84 -7.60
C THR A 344 10.37 -4.72 -7.72
N ASN A 345 9.24 -5.00 -8.38
CA ASN A 345 8.14 -4.05 -8.49
C ASN A 345 7.59 -3.71 -7.10
N LEU A 346 7.26 -4.72 -6.28
CA LEU A 346 6.76 -4.54 -4.93
C LEU A 346 7.75 -3.74 -4.05
N PHE A 347 9.04 -4.06 -4.12
CA PHE A 347 10.09 -3.33 -3.39
C PHE A 347 10.12 -1.84 -3.74
N ALA A 348 10.12 -1.52 -5.04
CA ALA A 348 10.13 -0.14 -5.49
C ALA A 348 8.84 0.60 -5.11
N MET A 349 7.68 -0.05 -5.23
CA MET A 349 6.38 0.54 -4.87
C MET A 349 6.25 0.81 -3.37
N HIS A 350 6.74 -0.08 -2.50
CA HIS A 350 6.77 0.18 -1.05
C HIS A 350 7.66 1.37 -0.69
N ASN A 351 8.87 1.47 -1.25
CA ASN A 351 9.74 2.63 -1.03
C ASN A 351 9.10 3.93 -1.55
N ARG A 352 8.38 3.84 -2.66
CA ARG A 352 7.70 4.97 -3.25
C ARG A 352 6.50 5.45 -2.43
N MET A 353 5.72 4.53 -1.86
CA MET A 353 4.67 4.87 -0.90
C MET A 353 5.23 5.49 0.38
N HIS A 354 6.34 4.95 0.91
CA HIS A 354 7.08 5.57 2.02
C HIS A 354 7.41 7.03 1.72
N ASP A 355 8.07 7.29 0.59
CA ASP A 355 8.55 8.63 0.24
C ASP A 355 7.39 9.63 0.01
N TRP A 356 6.28 9.18 -0.58
CA TRP A 356 5.08 9.99 -0.78
C TRP A 356 4.38 10.33 0.55
N ALA A 357 4.20 9.33 1.42
CA ALA A 357 3.56 9.51 2.73
C ALA A 357 4.40 10.36 3.68
N TYR A 358 5.74 10.31 3.57
CA TYR A 358 6.65 11.16 4.33
C TYR A 358 6.34 12.65 4.10
N GLN A 359 6.05 13.04 2.86
CA GLN A 359 5.72 14.42 2.50
C GLN A 359 4.30 14.85 2.94
N LEU A 360 3.49 13.92 3.44
CA LEU A 360 2.20 14.17 4.07
C LEU A 360 2.29 14.20 5.61
N GLY A 361 3.44 13.82 6.19
CA GLY A 361 3.68 13.85 7.62
C GLY A 361 3.92 12.48 8.26
N PHE A 362 3.89 11.38 7.51
CA PHE A 362 4.25 10.05 7.99
C PHE A 362 5.77 9.90 8.09
N THR A 363 6.30 10.50 9.16
CA THR A 363 7.74 10.64 9.46
C THR A 363 8.14 9.73 10.62
N GLU A 364 9.41 9.76 10.99
CA GLU A 364 9.96 8.98 12.11
C GLU A 364 9.22 9.30 13.43
N THR A 365 8.91 10.57 13.70
CA THR A 365 8.14 10.97 14.89
C THR A 365 6.63 10.73 14.78
N ALA A 366 6.16 10.38 13.59
CA ALA A 366 4.80 9.91 13.33
C ALA A 366 4.79 8.42 12.96
N TRP A 367 5.83 7.70 13.42
CA TRP A 367 5.88 6.24 13.50
C TRP A 367 5.83 5.55 12.15
N ASN A 368 6.61 6.07 11.19
CA ASN A 368 6.81 5.45 9.88
C ASN A 368 7.57 4.11 9.95
N PHE A 369 7.75 3.48 8.78
CA PHE A 369 8.44 2.19 8.66
C PHE A 369 9.86 2.38 8.15
N GLN A 370 10.85 2.32 9.03
CA GLN A 370 12.26 2.48 8.67
C GLN A 370 13.17 1.62 9.55
N ARG A 371 14.19 1.00 8.94
CA ARG A 371 15.21 0.26 9.68
C ARG A 371 16.05 1.21 10.55
N ASP A 372 16.45 2.34 10.00
CA ASP A 372 17.20 3.38 10.67
C ASP A 372 16.52 4.75 10.48
N ASN A 373 16.19 5.39 11.60
CA ASN A 373 15.54 6.69 11.68
C ASN A 373 16.54 7.87 11.63
N ALA A 374 17.84 7.59 11.48
CA ALA A 374 18.91 8.57 11.38
C ALA A 374 18.92 9.61 12.53
N GLY A 375 18.48 9.20 13.73
CA GLY A 375 18.39 10.06 14.91
C GLY A 375 17.26 11.11 14.88
N LYS A 376 16.28 11.00 13.96
CA LYS A 376 15.17 11.95 13.82
C LYS A 376 13.99 11.71 14.79
N GLY A 377 14.02 10.65 15.59
CA GLY A 377 12.97 10.28 16.54
C GLY A 377 12.34 8.93 16.21
N GLY A 378 11.30 8.54 16.96
CA GLY A 378 10.63 7.25 16.80
C GLY A 378 11.49 6.03 17.19
N LEU A 379 10.94 4.84 16.97
CA LEU A 379 11.59 3.54 17.07
C LEU A 379 11.78 2.99 15.65
N GLY A 380 13.04 2.84 15.23
CA GLY A 380 13.36 2.19 13.96
C GLY A 380 13.33 0.67 14.04
N ASN A 381 14.05 0.01 13.13
CA ASN A 381 14.10 -1.45 12.95
C ASN A 381 12.76 -2.05 12.50
N ASP A 382 11.96 -1.30 11.75
CA ASP A 382 10.65 -1.73 11.27
C ASP A 382 10.39 -1.46 9.78
N PRO A 383 11.31 -1.79 8.86
CA PRO A 383 11.03 -1.69 7.43
C PRO A 383 9.81 -2.55 7.06
N VAL A 384 9.05 -2.14 6.04
CA VAL A 384 7.94 -2.97 5.54
C VAL A 384 8.48 -4.24 4.90
N LEU A 385 7.92 -5.39 5.27
CA LEU A 385 8.21 -6.68 4.65
C LEU A 385 7.24 -6.92 3.50
N GLY A 386 7.74 -6.97 2.26
CA GLY A 386 6.93 -7.27 1.08
C GLY A 386 7.01 -8.74 0.71
N TYR A 387 5.90 -9.46 0.79
CA TYR A 387 5.83 -10.88 0.45
C TYR A 387 5.16 -11.05 -0.92
N SER A 388 5.97 -11.23 -1.95
CA SER A 388 5.51 -11.42 -3.32
C SER A 388 4.98 -12.85 -3.53
N GLN A 389 3.89 -12.94 -4.30
CA GLN A 389 3.15 -14.17 -4.61
C GLN A 389 2.94 -15.05 -3.35
N SER A 390 2.61 -14.40 -2.23
CA SER A 390 2.57 -15.04 -0.92
C SER A 390 1.55 -16.17 -0.88
N GLY A 391 1.94 -17.35 -0.39
CA GLY A 391 1.04 -18.50 -0.30
C GLY A 391 0.58 -19.07 -1.66
N ALA A 392 1.19 -18.68 -2.78
CA ALA A 392 0.78 -19.13 -4.11
C ALA A 392 0.76 -20.66 -4.26
N GLN A 393 1.73 -21.37 -3.70
CA GLN A 393 1.79 -22.84 -3.71
C GLN A 393 0.87 -23.49 -2.65
N ALA A 394 0.34 -22.71 -1.71
CA ALA A 394 -0.62 -23.14 -0.72
C ALA A 394 -2.08 -22.80 -1.11
N GLY A 395 -2.30 -22.23 -2.30
CA GLY A 395 -3.62 -21.88 -2.81
C GLY A 395 -4.15 -20.50 -2.39
N ALA A 396 -3.34 -19.64 -1.75
CA ALA A 396 -3.75 -18.27 -1.45
C ALA A 396 -3.91 -17.46 -2.75
N ARG A 397 -5.10 -16.90 -2.97
CA ARG A 397 -5.50 -16.19 -4.21
C ARG A 397 -6.45 -15.03 -3.94
N ASN A 398 -6.61 -14.17 -4.94
CA ASN A 398 -7.71 -13.19 -5.07
C ASN A 398 -7.85 -12.21 -3.90
N ASN A 399 -6.73 -11.82 -3.30
CA ASN A 399 -6.71 -10.90 -2.18
C ASN A 399 -5.32 -10.27 -2.03
N ALA A 400 -5.18 -9.41 -1.04
CA ALA A 400 -3.91 -9.03 -0.43
C ALA A 400 -4.18 -8.73 1.05
N ASN A 401 -3.16 -8.44 1.84
CA ASN A 401 -3.35 -7.89 3.19
C ASN A 401 -2.07 -7.25 3.72
N PHE A 402 -2.26 -6.31 4.65
CA PHE A 402 -1.18 -5.71 5.42
C PHE A 402 -1.35 -5.93 6.93
N GLY A 403 -0.36 -6.57 7.55
CA GLY A 403 -0.26 -6.64 9.01
C GLY A 403 0.49 -5.43 9.55
N THR A 404 -0.13 -4.66 10.45
CA THR A 404 0.47 -3.49 11.08
C THR A 404 0.73 -3.72 12.57
N PRO A 405 1.89 -4.25 12.96
CA PRO A 405 2.27 -4.32 14.36
C PRO A 405 2.68 -2.93 14.89
N PRO A 406 2.85 -2.81 16.23
CA PRO A 406 3.35 -1.60 16.86
C PRO A 406 4.65 -1.07 16.26
N GLU A 407 4.94 0.22 16.49
CA GLU A 407 6.21 0.84 16.12
C GLU A 407 7.42 0.05 16.62
N GLY A 408 8.47 -0.03 15.78
CA GLY A 408 9.67 -0.83 16.04
C GLY A 408 9.52 -2.32 15.71
N SER A 409 8.36 -2.74 15.22
CA SER A 409 8.14 -4.03 14.58
C SER A 409 7.72 -3.83 13.13
N SER A 410 8.35 -4.57 12.20
CA SER A 410 8.05 -4.47 10.79
C SER A 410 6.60 -4.80 10.45
N GLY A 411 5.92 -3.87 9.77
CA GLY A 411 4.70 -4.19 9.02
C GLY A 411 4.98 -5.15 7.88
N TYR A 412 3.99 -5.90 7.43
CA TYR A 412 4.16 -6.84 6.32
C TYR A 412 2.98 -6.82 5.37
N SER A 413 3.26 -6.81 4.07
CA SER A 413 2.27 -6.92 2.99
C SER A 413 2.34 -8.30 2.36
N ASN A 414 1.22 -9.01 2.27
CA ASN A 414 1.08 -10.22 1.46
C ASN A 414 0.37 -9.87 0.16
N MET A 415 1.08 -10.02 -0.97
CA MET A 415 0.51 -9.88 -2.30
C MET A 415 0.20 -11.26 -2.88
N TYR A 416 -0.97 -11.45 -3.48
CA TYR A 416 -1.38 -12.74 -4.02
C TYR A 416 -1.56 -12.72 -5.54
N LEU A 417 -1.46 -13.90 -6.13
CA LEU A 417 -1.94 -14.17 -7.47
C LEU A 417 -3.48 -14.13 -7.51
N TRP A 418 -4.03 -13.76 -8.65
CA TRP A 418 -5.47 -13.71 -8.91
C TRP A 418 -5.83 -14.76 -9.97
N GLN A 419 -6.97 -15.42 -9.80
CA GLN A 419 -7.50 -16.44 -10.71
C GLN A 419 -9.01 -16.68 -10.48
N PRO A 420 -9.74 -17.30 -11.42
CA PRO A 420 -11.12 -17.66 -11.16
C PRO A 420 -11.26 -18.78 -10.12
N LEU A 421 -12.21 -18.64 -9.19
CA LEU A 421 -12.54 -19.65 -8.18
C LEU A 421 -14.05 -19.89 -8.11
N ALA A 422 -14.47 -21.16 -8.25
CA ALA A 422 -15.88 -21.54 -8.28
C ALA A 422 -16.68 -21.03 -7.08
N GLY A 423 -17.76 -20.29 -7.35
CA GLY A 423 -18.65 -19.75 -6.31
C GLY A 423 -17.98 -18.75 -5.34
N GLY A 424 -16.79 -18.25 -5.66
CA GLY A 424 -16.01 -17.34 -4.83
C GLY A 424 -15.73 -16.01 -5.52
N PHE A 425 -14.72 -15.98 -6.38
CA PHE A 425 -14.24 -14.76 -7.04
C PHE A 425 -13.66 -15.10 -8.41
N TYR A 426 -14.18 -14.49 -9.47
CA TYR A 426 -13.85 -14.78 -10.86
C TYR A 426 -12.93 -13.71 -11.45
N ALA A 427 -11.69 -13.67 -10.98
CA ALA A 427 -10.68 -12.75 -11.48
C ALA A 427 -9.98 -13.27 -12.76
N PRO A 428 -9.43 -12.39 -13.61
CA PRO A 428 -8.41 -12.77 -14.58
C PRO A 428 -7.19 -13.43 -13.91
N CYS A 429 -6.46 -14.26 -14.67
CA CYS A 429 -5.18 -14.83 -14.25
C CYS A 429 -4.09 -13.74 -14.21
N VAL A 430 -3.92 -13.02 -13.10
CA VAL A 430 -2.92 -11.94 -13.00
C VAL A 430 -2.18 -11.94 -11.67
N ASP A 431 -1.06 -11.22 -11.62
CA ASP A 431 -0.25 -11.10 -10.40
C ASP A 431 -0.51 -9.74 -9.73
N GLY A 432 -0.96 -9.79 -8.46
CA GLY A 432 -1.25 -8.61 -7.66
C GLY A 432 -0.01 -7.78 -7.34
N ASP A 433 1.19 -8.37 -7.39
CA ASP A 433 2.47 -7.68 -7.19
C ASP A 433 2.79 -6.62 -8.26
N PHE A 434 1.98 -6.53 -9.33
CA PHE A 434 2.08 -5.49 -10.35
C PHE A 434 0.97 -4.42 -10.24
N ASP A 435 -0.11 -4.66 -9.49
CA ASP A 435 -1.21 -3.70 -9.40
C ASP A 435 -0.96 -2.65 -8.32
N MET A 436 -0.49 -1.47 -8.73
CA MET A 436 -0.18 -0.38 -7.80
C MET A 436 -1.41 0.11 -7.01
N SER A 437 -2.63 -0.09 -7.52
CA SER A 437 -3.83 0.21 -6.73
C SER A 437 -3.95 -0.74 -5.53
N VAL A 438 -3.62 -2.02 -5.67
CA VAL A 438 -3.63 -3.00 -4.58
C VAL A 438 -2.44 -2.76 -3.64
N ILE A 439 -1.21 -2.60 -4.18
CA ILE A 439 -0.01 -2.36 -3.37
C ILE A 439 -0.15 -1.08 -2.53
N GLY A 440 -0.64 0.00 -3.14
CA GLY A 440 -0.90 1.27 -2.47
C GLY A 440 -1.98 1.15 -1.38
N HIS A 441 -3.01 0.34 -1.62
CA HIS A 441 -4.05 0.04 -0.64
C HIS A 441 -3.45 -0.65 0.60
N GLU A 442 -2.69 -1.72 0.40
CA GLU A 442 -2.07 -2.45 1.51
C GLU A 442 -1.12 -1.56 2.31
N TYR A 443 -0.28 -0.76 1.66
CA TYR A 443 0.58 0.19 2.36
C TYR A 443 -0.23 1.25 3.12
N GLY A 444 -1.40 1.63 2.59
CA GLY A 444 -2.36 2.52 3.24
C GLY A 444 -2.87 2.01 4.59
N HIS A 445 -3.03 0.70 4.76
CA HIS A 445 -3.33 0.11 6.07
C HIS A 445 -2.19 0.35 7.05
N GLY A 446 -0.95 0.17 6.62
CA GLY A 446 0.23 0.45 7.43
C GLY A 446 0.27 1.89 7.93
N ILE A 447 0.04 2.85 7.04
CA ILE A 447 0.04 4.29 7.36
C ILE A 447 -1.07 4.61 8.36
N SER A 448 -2.32 4.26 8.02
CA SER A 448 -3.49 4.65 8.81
C SER A 448 -3.50 4.00 10.21
N ASN A 449 -3.06 2.74 10.33
CA ASN A 449 -2.96 2.06 11.64
C ASN A 449 -1.80 2.58 12.50
N ARG A 450 -0.70 3.05 11.93
CA ARG A 450 0.38 3.68 12.72
C ARG A 450 0.00 5.06 13.24
N MET A 451 -0.68 5.86 12.40
CA MET A 451 -1.00 7.25 12.74
C MET A 451 -2.25 7.41 13.60
N ALA A 452 -3.34 6.69 13.30
CA ALA A 452 -4.59 6.82 14.03
C ALA A 452 -4.56 6.02 15.34
N GLY A 453 -4.88 6.68 16.46
CA GLY A 453 -4.78 6.05 17.78
C GLY A 453 -3.35 5.89 18.30
N GLY A 454 -2.35 6.41 17.57
CA GLY A 454 -0.94 6.31 17.93
C GLY A 454 -0.29 4.97 17.56
N PRO A 455 1.01 4.82 17.86
CA PRO A 455 1.91 3.84 17.24
C PRO A 455 1.56 2.37 17.53
N ASN A 456 0.75 2.10 18.55
CA ASN A 456 0.61 0.77 19.16
C ASN A 456 -0.81 0.19 19.08
N SER A 457 -1.83 1.01 18.87
CA SER A 457 -3.23 0.57 19.01
C SER A 457 -3.88 0.20 17.68
N GLY A 458 -3.58 0.94 16.60
CA GLY A 458 -4.21 0.73 15.30
C GLY A 458 -5.72 0.97 15.29
N LEU A 459 -6.32 0.98 14.10
CA LEU A 459 -7.75 1.13 13.91
C LEU A 459 -8.48 -0.12 14.43
N SER A 460 -9.56 0.09 15.18
CA SER A 460 -10.30 -1.03 15.81
C SER A 460 -11.81 -0.82 15.86
N GLY A 461 -12.53 -1.88 15.53
CA GLY A 461 -13.98 -1.90 15.41
C GLY A 461 -14.48 -1.62 14.00
N LEU A 462 -15.78 -1.81 13.80
CA LEU A 462 -16.44 -1.79 12.50
C LEU A 462 -16.18 -0.50 11.72
N GLN A 463 -16.56 0.66 12.26
CA GLN A 463 -16.46 1.93 11.56
C GLN A 463 -15.01 2.37 11.38
N ALA A 464 -14.14 2.13 12.37
CA ALA A 464 -12.72 2.45 12.26
C ALA A 464 -12.03 1.61 11.18
N GLY A 465 -12.29 0.29 11.16
CA GLY A 465 -11.81 -0.61 10.12
C GLY A 465 -12.35 -0.23 8.75
N ALA A 466 -13.63 0.13 8.66
CA ALA A 466 -14.27 0.58 7.42
C ALA A 466 -13.62 1.86 6.86
N MET A 467 -13.32 2.83 7.73
CA MET A 467 -12.54 3.99 7.30
C MET A 467 -11.11 3.62 6.92
N GLY A 468 -10.49 2.65 7.60
CA GLY A 468 -9.20 2.07 7.22
C GLY A 468 -9.16 1.56 5.78
N GLU A 469 -10.12 0.71 5.42
CA GLU A 469 -10.32 0.21 4.04
C GLU A 469 -10.47 1.36 3.04
N SER A 470 -11.30 2.34 3.39
CA SER A 470 -11.56 3.51 2.54
C SER A 470 -10.34 4.41 2.37
N TRP A 471 -9.62 4.71 3.45
CA TRP A 471 -8.43 5.54 3.40
C TRP A 471 -7.33 4.89 2.57
N SER A 472 -7.19 3.56 2.65
CA SER A 472 -6.28 2.79 1.82
C SER A 472 -6.62 2.93 0.32
N ASP A 473 -7.89 2.78 -0.06
CA ASP A 473 -8.36 3.00 -1.45
C ASP A 473 -8.04 4.41 -1.96
N LEU A 474 -8.34 5.40 -1.11
CA LEU A 474 -8.18 6.81 -1.41
C LEU A 474 -6.71 7.21 -1.53
N MET A 475 -5.83 6.69 -0.67
CA MET A 475 -4.38 6.94 -0.75
C MET A 475 -3.76 6.34 -2.01
N ALA A 476 -4.12 5.10 -2.36
CA ALA A 476 -3.65 4.48 -3.60
C ALA A 476 -4.05 5.32 -4.83
N THR A 477 -5.30 5.80 -4.85
CA THR A 477 -5.81 6.67 -5.91
C THR A 477 -5.08 8.01 -5.97
N GLU A 478 -4.88 8.68 -4.83
CA GLU A 478 -4.17 9.96 -4.81
C GLU A 478 -2.72 9.83 -5.20
N TYR A 479 -2.03 8.79 -4.75
CA TYR A 479 -0.66 8.53 -5.18
C TYR A 479 -0.57 8.46 -6.71
N LEU A 480 -1.42 7.65 -7.35
CA LEU A 480 -1.40 7.49 -8.81
C LEU A 480 -1.68 8.82 -9.54
N GLN A 481 -2.62 9.63 -9.02
CA GLN A 481 -3.02 10.90 -9.61
C GLN A 481 -1.98 12.01 -9.38
N GLU A 482 -1.41 12.10 -8.18
CA GLU A 482 -0.42 13.13 -7.82
C GLU A 482 0.90 12.93 -8.58
N TRP A 483 1.27 11.69 -8.89
CA TRP A 483 2.43 11.40 -9.73
C TRP A 483 2.16 11.47 -11.23
N GLY A 484 0.91 11.66 -11.64
CA GLY A 484 0.50 11.81 -13.03
C GLY A 484 0.53 10.50 -13.82
N TYR A 485 0.51 9.34 -13.14
CA TYR A 485 0.38 8.04 -13.81
C TYR A 485 -1.03 7.83 -14.33
N VAL A 486 -1.98 8.55 -13.75
CA VAL A 486 -3.37 8.58 -14.17
C VAL A 486 -3.93 10.00 -14.01
N PRO A 487 -4.96 10.40 -14.77
CA PRO A 487 -5.52 11.75 -14.69
C PRO A 487 -6.15 12.03 -13.33
N VAL A 488 -5.97 13.25 -12.82
CA VAL A 488 -6.74 13.74 -11.67
C VAL A 488 -8.21 13.85 -12.07
N SER A 489 -9.07 13.06 -11.43
CA SER A 489 -10.49 13.03 -11.75
C SER A 489 -11.35 13.02 -10.49
N ALA A 490 -12.52 13.66 -10.58
CA ALA A 490 -13.57 13.50 -9.58
C ALA A 490 -14.11 12.06 -9.57
N THR A 491 -14.11 11.39 -10.72
CA THR A 491 -14.33 9.95 -10.79
C THR A 491 -13.03 9.22 -10.53
N ALA A 492 -12.84 8.79 -9.29
CA ALA A 492 -11.69 7.99 -8.87
C ALA A 492 -11.51 6.74 -9.75
N ILE A 493 -10.27 6.26 -9.80
CA ILE A 493 -9.94 5.03 -10.50
C ILE A 493 -10.43 3.87 -9.65
N PRO A 494 -11.19 2.94 -10.24
CA PRO A 494 -11.67 1.81 -9.48
C PRO A 494 -10.50 0.97 -8.98
N MET A 495 -10.61 0.56 -7.72
CA MET A 495 -9.55 -0.22 -7.08
C MET A 495 -9.46 -1.62 -7.67
N ALA A 496 -8.23 -2.06 -7.92
CA ALA A 496 -7.94 -3.38 -8.46
C ALA A 496 -8.58 -3.63 -9.84
N SER A 497 -8.73 -2.61 -10.69
CA SER A 497 -9.38 -2.77 -12.00
C SER A 497 -8.67 -3.79 -12.90
N TYR A 498 -7.33 -3.84 -12.85
CA TYR A 498 -6.53 -4.85 -13.55
C TYR A 498 -6.69 -6.24 -12.93
N ALA A 499 -6.54 -6.33 -11.59
CA ALA A 499 -6.65 -7.57 -10.85
C ALA A 499 -8.05 -8.22 -10.94
N THR A 500 -9.09 -7.41 -11.14
CA THR A 500 -10.49 -7.88 -11.23
C THR A 500 -11.06 -7.93 -12.64
N GLY A 501 -10.38 -7.31 -13.62
CA GLY A 501 -10.93 -7.12 -14.97
C GLY A 501 -12.15 -6.20 -15.04
N ASN A 502 -12.44 -5.42 -13.98
CA ASN A 502 -13.62 -4.56 -13.90
C ASN A 502 -13.22 -3.07 -13.86
N GLU A 503 -13.23 -2.42 -15.03
CA GLU A 503 -12.87 -1.00 -15.18
C GLU A 503 -13.95 -0.02 -14.70
N ASN A 504 -15.13 -0.49 -14.29
CA ASN A 504 -16.21 0.38 -13.83
C ASN A 504 -16.14 0.61 -12.32
N ARG A 505 -16.15 -0.48 -11.56
CA ARG A 505 -16.17 -0.46 -10.08
C ARG A 505 -15.01 -1.20 -9.42
N GLY A 506 -14.18 -1.90 -10.19
CA GLY A 506 -13.08 -2.67 -9.65
C GLY A 506 -13.61 -3.75 -8.70
N ILE A 507 -12.98 -3.90 -7.53
CA ILE A 507 -13.36 -4.89 -6.52
C ILE A 507 -14.57 -4.49 -5.65
N ARG A 508 -14.93 -3.21 -5.63
CA ARG A 508 -15.94 -2.64 -4.72
C ARG A 508 -17.36 -2.80 -5.28
N ASN A 509 -18.39 -2.58 -4.46
CA ASN A 509 -19.79 -2.63 -4.91
C ASN A 509 -20.12 -1.43 -5.81
N TYR A 510 -19.49 -0.28 -5.56
CA TYR A 510 -19.64 0.96 -6.33
C TYR A 510 -18.29 1.60 -6.67
N ASN A 511 -18.24 2.37 -7.76
CA ASN A 511 -17.21 3.39 -7.91
C ASN A 511 -17.45 4.50 -6.86
N PHE A 512 -16.41 4.94 -6.17
CA PHE A 512 -16.52 5.85 -5.01
C PHE A 512 -17.36 7.10 -5.27
N SER A 513 -17.08 7.77 -6.38
CA SER A 513 -17.76 9.00 -6.80
C SER A 513 -19.16 8.78 -7.37
N LYS A 514 -19.50 7.54 -7.73
CA LYS A 514 -20.79 7.12 -8.30
C LYS A 514 -21.50 6.13 -7.37
N SER A 515 -21.39 6.38 -6.08
CA SER A 515 -22.03 5.61 -5.03
C SER A 515 -23.27 6.35 -4.51
N PRO A 516 -24.42 5.68 -4.32
CA PRO A 516 -25.58 6.27 -3.64
C PRO A 516 -25.48 6.17 -2.11
N LEU A 517 -24.42 5.55 -1.59
CA LEU A 517 -24.26 5.26 -0.18
C LEU A 517 -24.14 6.53 0.65
N ASN A 518 -24.68 6.47 1.86
CA ASN A 518 -24.61 7.50 2.87
C ASN A 518 -24.57 6.85 4.27
N TYR A 519 -24.41 7.64 5.31
CA TYR A 519 -24.19 7.13 6.67
C TYR A 519 -25.33 6.27 7.21
N SER A 520 -26.54 6.39 6.64
CA SER A 520 -27.66 5.51 6.99
C SER A 520 -27.54 4.09 6.42
N ASN A 521 -26.47 3.77 5.70
CA ASN A 521 -26.30 2.49 5.01
C ASN A 521 -25.29 1.55 5.68
N VAL A 522 -24.88 1.80 6.93
CA VAL A 522 -23.98 0.86 7.64
C VAL A 522 -24.66 -0.51 7.73
N GLY A 523 -24.03 -1.54 7.18
CA GLY A 523 -24.55 -2.91 7.08
C GLY A 523 -25.40 -3.21 5.84
N TYR A 524 -25.46 -2.32 4.84
CA TYR A 524 -26.34 -2.48 3.68
C TYR A 524 -26.04 -3.72 2.81
N ASP A 525 -24.77 -4.13 2.70
CA ASP A 525 -24.36 -5.21 1.81
C ASP A 525 -24.88 -6.57 2.30
N LEU A 526 -24.88 -7.56 1.42
CA LEU A 526 -25.27 -8.94 1.72
C LEU A 526 -24.33 -9.66 2.71
N THR A 527 -23.19 -9.05 3.03
CA THR A 527 -22.29 -9.52 4.09
C THR A 527 -22.68 -9.00 5.48
N GLY A 528 -23.62 -8.06 5.56
CA GLY A 528 -23.96 -7.33 6.78
C GLY A 528 -22.90 -6.30 7.13
N PRO A 529 -22.81 -5.87 8.41
CA PRO A 529 -21.77 -4.97 8.88
C PRO A 529 -20.37 -5.56 8.63
N GLN A 530 -19.63 -4.95 7.71
CA GLN A 530 -18.36 -5.47 7.21
C GLN A 530 -17.50 -4.32 6.70
N VAL A 531 -16.23 -4.30 7.11
CA VAL A 531 -15.33 -3.14 6.93
C VAL A 531 -15.15 -2.72 5.46
N HIS A 532 -15.05 -3.65 4.53
CA HIS A 532 -14.85 -3.32 3.10
C HIS A 532 -16.12 -2.70 2.49
N ALA A 533 -17.31 -3.25 2.78
CA ALA A 533 -18.58 -2.76 2.27
C ALA A 533 -18.96 -1.42 2.92
N ASP A 534 -18.85 -1.33 4.25
CA ASP A 534 -19.15 -0.10 4.98
C ASP A 534 -18.09 0.99 4.73
N GLY A 535 -16.87 0.60 4.34
CA GLY A 535 -15.84 1.54 3.90
C GLY A 535 -16.24 2.31 2.65
N GLU A 536 -17.08 1.75 1.79
CA GLU A 536 -17.59 2.45 0.60
C GLU A 536 -18.45 3.68 0.94
N ILE A 537 -19.05 3.71 2.15
CA ILE A 537 -19.77 4.90 2.67
C ILE A 537 -18.78 6.04 2.91
N TRP A 538 -17.64 5.75 3.54
CA TRP A 538 -16.58 6.73 3.76
C TRP A 538 -15.93 7.13 2.44
N SER A 539 -15.69 6.19 1.51
CA SER A 539 -15.12 6.50 0.19
C SER A 539 -16.03 7.43 -0.61
N ALA A 540 -17.35 7.21 -0.58
CA ALA A 540 -18.33 8.09 -1.22
C ALA A 540 -18.33 9.49 -0.58
N THR A 541 -18.31 9.56 0.75
CA THR A 541 -18.27 10.81 1.51
C THR A 541 -17.03 11.62 1.21
N GLN A 542 -15.87 10.97 1.28
CA GLN A 542 -14.59 11.61 1.05
C GLN A 542 -14.40 12.00 -0.42
N SER A 543 -14.97 11.26 -1.37
CA SER A 543 -14.96 11.64 -2.79
C SER A 543 -15.73 12.94 -3.03
N ASP A 544 -16.88 13.12 -2.38
CA ASP A 544 -17.65 14.37 -2.46
C ASP A 544 -16.87 15.54 -1.82
N VAL A 545 -16.32 15.34 -0.62
CA VAL A 545 -15.50 16.35 0.08
C VAL A 545 -14.30 16.75 -0.79
N ARG A 546 -13.55 15.77 -1.29
CA ARG A 546 -12.43 15.98 -2.21
C ARG A 546 -12.84 16.76 -3.46
N GLY A 547 -13.98 16.42 -4.06
CA GLY A 547 -14.54 17.13 -5.20
C GLY A 547 -14.78 18.61 -4.90
N LEU A 548 -15.29 18.94 -3.70
CA LEU A 548 -15.46 20.33 -3.27
C LEU A 548 -14.13 21.06 -3.10
N PHE A 549 -13.08 20.40 -2.60
CA PHE A 549 -11.73 20.98 -2.54
C PHE A 549 -11.17 21.24 -3.95
N ILE A 550 -11.33 20.30 -4.88
CA ILE A 550 -10.91 20.48 -6.28
C ILE A 550 -11.67 21.63 -6.92
N ASN A 551 -12.98 21.74 -6.70
CA ASN A 551 -13.78 22.85 -7.23
C ASN A 551 -13.28 24.21 -6.71
N ARG A 552 -12.81 24.28 -5.46
CA ARG A 552 -12.31 25.51 -4.85
C ARG A 552 -10.88 25.87 -5.27
N TYR A 553 -9.99 24.90 -5.31
CA TYR A 553 -8.55 25.13 -5.45
C TYR A 553 -7.96 24.67 -6.78
N GLY A 554 -8.80 24.10 -7.66
CA GLY A 554 -8.41 23.49 -8.91
C GLY A 554 -7.81 22.09 -8.73
N ALA A 555 -7.76 21.35 -9.85
CA ALA A 555 -7.14 20.03 -9.93
C ALA A 555 -5.64 20.07 -10.20
N GLY A 556 -5.06 21.23 -10.55
CA GLY A 556 -3.65 21.33 -10.95
C GLY A 556 -3.31 20.58 -12.25
N ASP A 557 -2.11 20.82 -12.77
CA ASP A 557 -1.53 20.01 -13.84
C ASP A 557 -0.56 18.96 -13.27
N VAL A 558 -0.08 18.05 -14.12
CA VAL A 558 0.84 16.96 -13.74
C VAL A 558 2.11 17.50 -13.04
N ALA A 559 2.65 18.63 -13.51
CA ALA A 559 3.86 19.21 -12.93
C ALA A 559 3.61 19.75 -11.51
N THR A 560 2.49 20.45 -11.31
CA THR A 560 2.07 20.97 -10.01
C THR A 560 1.77 19.85 -9.04
N GLN A 561 1.04 18.82 -9.50
CA GLN A 561 0.74 17.63 -8.71
C GLN A 561 2.02 16.95 -8.22
N ARG A 562 2.97 16.71 -9.11
CA ARG A 562 4.27 16.10 -8.77
C ARG A 562 5.11 16.98 -7.83
N SER A 563 5.09 18.30 -8.01
CA SER A 563 5.76 19.24 -7.11
C SER A 563 5.18 19.22 -5.69
N CYS A 564 3.87 18.99 -5.57
CA CYS A 564 3.21 18.81 -4.28
C CYS A 564 3.48 17.43 -3.67
N ALA A 565 3.46 16.36 -4.46
CA ALA A 565 3.76 15.00 -4.03
C ALA A 565 5.18 14.86 -3.45
N THR A 566 6.14 15.59 -4.04
CA THR A 566 7.54 15.63 -3.61
C THR A 566 7.81 16.57 -2.43
N GLY A 567 6.80 17.31 -1.96
CA GLY A 567 6.96 18.33 -0.91
C GLY A 567 7.67 19.61 -1.36
N ALA A 568 8.04 19.73 -2.64
CA ALA A 568 8.66 20.95 -3.17
C ALA A 568 7.71 22.15 -3.14
N THR A 569 6.40 21.90 -3.28
CA THR A 569 5.34 22.89 -3.05
C THR A 569 4.66 22.64 -1.70
N ALA A 570 4.61 23.66 -0.85
CA ALA A 570 3.91 23.60 0.42
C ALA A 570 2.41 23.30 0.22
N ALA A 571 1.82 22.47 1.10
CA ALA A 571 0.42 22.05 1.02
C ALA A 571 -0.59 23.21 0.89
N THR A 572 -0.29 24.37 1.51
CA THR A 572 -1.09 25.61 1.43
C THR A 572 -1.12 26.27 0.06
N LYS A 573 -0.34 25.78 -0.90
CA LYS A 573 -0.30 26.22 -2.31
C LYS A 573 -0.67 25.10 -3.28
N CYS A 574 -0.96 23.91 -2.79
CA CYS A 574 -1.26 22.75 -3.63
C CYS A 574 -2.71 22.78 -4.16
N PRO A 575 -3.00 21.98 -5.20
CA PRO A 575 -4.36 21.72 -5.69
C PRO A 575 -5.27 21.11 -4.62
N GLY A 576 -6.58 21.10 -4.91
CA GLY A 576 -7.61 20.71 -3.95
C GLY A 576 -7.47 19.29 -3.40
N ASN A 577 -7.18 18.31 -4.26
CA ASN A 577 -7.03 16.91 -3.86
C ASN A 577 -5.87 16.72 -2.86
N ARG A 578 -4.70 17.34 -3.12
CA ARG A 578 -3.56 17.31 -2.19
C ARG A 578 -3.89 17.96 -0.85
N ARG A 579 -4.58 19.11 -0.85
CA ARG A 579 -5.00 19.78 0.40
C ARG A 579 -5.91 18.89 1.23
N TRP A 580 -6.86 18.23 0.58
CA TRP A 580 -7.76 17.29 1.24
C TRP A 580 -6.99 16.09 1.80
N MET A 581 -6.08 15.46 1.04
CA MET A 581 -5.29 14.33 1.54
C MET A 581 -4.37 14.74 2.69
N GLN A 582 -3.82 15.95 2.66
CA GLN A 582 -3.07 16.49 3.80
C GLN A 582 -3.92 16.58 5.07
N LEU A 583 -5.20 16.97 4.98
CA LEU A 583 -6.11 16.98 6.13
C LEU A 583 -6.42 15.59 6.65
N VAL A 584 -6.48 14.58 5.78
CA VAL A 584 -6.67 13.19 6.21
C VAL A 584 -5.50 12.76 7.10
N PHE A 585 -4.26 13.03 6.68
CA PHE A 585 -3.07 12.70 7.47
C PHE A 585 -3.01 13.46 8.80
N ASP A 586 -3.33 14.76 8.78
CA ASP A 586 -3.38 15.56 10.00
C ASP A 586 -4.47 15.06 10.97
N ALA A 587 -5.62 14.64 10.44
CA ALA A 587 -6.74 14.18 11.25
C ALA A 587 -6.39 12.94 12.06
N TRP A 588 -5.59 12.00 11.52
CA TRP A 588 -5.17 10.82 12.28
C TRP A 588 -4.37 11.16 13.53
N LEU A 589 -3.53 12.20 13.48
CA LEU A 589 -2.78 12.68 14.65
C LEU A 589 -3.69 13.30 15.72
N LEU A 590 -4.92 13.65 15.36
CA LEU A 590 -5.94 14.21 16.27
C LEU A 590 -6.90 13.14 16.81
N MET A 591 -6.75 11.88 16.41
CA MET A 591 -7.54 10.75 16.91
C MET A 591 -6.76 10.06 18.04
N PRO A 592 -7.11 10.29 19.33
CA PRO A 592 -6.34 9.78 20.47
C PRO A 592 -6.55 8.27 20.74
N SER A 593 -7.47 7.64 20.00
CA SER A 593 -7.78 6.21 20.05
C SER A 593 -7.99 5.72 18.63
N GLY A 594 -7.71 4.45 18.38
CA GLY A 594 -8.03 3.82 17.11
C GLY A 594 -9.46 3.27 17.05
N SER A 595 -10.18 3.23 18.18
CA SER A 595 -11.62 2.91 18.23
C SER A 595 -12.47 4.15 17.97
N VAL A 596 -12.44 4.66 16.74
CA VAL A 596 -13.15 5.88 16.32
C VAL A 596 -14.35 5.57 15.41
N SER A 597 -15.42 6.35 15.54
CA SER A 597 -16.54 6.35 14.60
C SER A 597 -16.27 7.27 13.40
N MET A 598 -17.08 7.16 12.34
CA MET A 598 -17.04 8.10 11.21
C MET A 598 -17.32 9.54 11.65
N VAL A 599 -18.11 9.73 12.71
CA VAL A 599 -18.38 11.05 13.33
C VAL A 599 -17.13 11.61 14.01
N ASP A 600 -16.37 10.78 14.71
CA ASP A 600 -15.10 11.19 15.33
C ASP A 600 -14.07 11.59 14.29
N ALA A 601 -13.94 10.79 13.21
CA ALA A 601 -13.01 11.07 12.13
C ALA A 601 -13.37 12.36 11.37
N ARG A 602 -14.67 12.60 11.13
CA ARG A 602 -15.17 13.87 10.59
C ARG A 602 -14.73 15.05 11.46
N ASN A 603 -14.92 14.94 12.78
CA ASN A 603 -14.56 16.01 13.72
C ASN A 603 -13.05 16.27 13.72
N ALA A 604 -12.23 15.21 13.64
CA ALA A 604 -10.79 15.32 13.51
C ALA A 604 -10.38 16.02 12.21
N MET A 605 -11.04 15.75 11.07
CA MET A 605 -10.78 16.46 9.81
C MET A 605 -11.17 17.95 9.86
N LEU A 606 -12.29 18.27 10.52
CA LEU A 606 -12.68 19.66 10.75
C LEU A 606 -11.65 20.39 11.62
N ALA A 607 -11.14 19.75 12.67
CA ALA A 607 -10.09 20.28 13.52
C ALA A 607 -8.75 20.44 12.77
N ALA A 608 -8.38 19.47 11.92
CA ALA A 608 -7.20 19.54 11.09
C ALA A 608 -7.23 20.77 10.17
N ASP A 609 -8.38 21.12 9.59
CA ASP A 609 -8.52 22.32 8.76
C ASP A 609 -8.36 23.62 9.56
N LEU A 610 -8.86 23.66 10.81
CA LEU A 610 -8.61 24.79 11.71
C LEU A 610 -7.11 24.98 11.97
N LEU A 611 -6.38 23.89 12.18
CA LEU A 611 -4.95 23.93 12.49
C LEU A 611 -4.08 24.24 11.27
N ARG A 612 -4.34 23.58 10.13
CA ARG A 612 -3.49 23.70 8.93
C ARG A 612 -3.85 24.86 8.03
N PHE A 613 -5.13 25.13 7.85
CA PHE A 613 -5.62 26.13 6.91
C PHE A 613 -6.40 27.27 7.58
N GLY A 614 -6.37 27.36 8.91
CA GLY A 614 -7.04 28.42 9.67
C GLY A 614 -8.57 28.38 9.57
N GLY A 615 -9.15 27.24 9.23
CA GLY A 615 -10.60 27.08 9.08
C GLY A 615 -11.15 27.54 7.73
N ALA A 616 -10.29 27.74 6.72
CA ALA A 616 -10.71 28.23 5.40
C ALA A 616 -11.64 27.27 4.66
N ASN A 617 -11.77 26.00 5.08
CA ASN A 617 -12.56 24.98 4.39
C ASN A 617 -13.70 24.39 5.22
N GLN A 618 -14.02 24.98 6.37
CA GLN A 618 -15.11 24.50 7.22
C GLN A 618 -16.43 24.38 6.47
N ASP A 619 -16.73 25.32 5.57
CA ASP A 619 -17.97 25.32 4.81
C ASP A 619 -18.08 24.14 3.84
N ILE A 620 -17.03 23.84 3.06
CA ILE A 620 -17.03 22.68 2.15
C ILE A 620 -16.90 21.35 2.87
N LEU A 621 -16.18 21.30 4.00
CA LEU A 621 -16.12 20.10 4.84
C LEU A 621 -17.50 19.79 5.40
N TRP A 622 -18.13 20.73 6.12
CA TRP A 622 -19.45 20.52 6.70
C TRP A 622 -20.51 20.18 5.67
N ASN A 623 -20.53 20.89 4.53
CA ASN A 623 -21.49 20.63 3.47
C ASN A 623 -21.25 19.27 2.79
N GLY A 624 -19.99 18.87 2.58
CA GLY A 624 -19.64 17.56 2.02
C GLY A 624 -20.08 16.40 2.91
N PHE A 625 -19.73 16.45 4.21
CA PHE A 625 -20.15 15.44 5.18
C PHE A 625 -21.68 15.38 5.34
N ALA A 626 -22.34 16.53 5.47
CA ALA A 626 -23.80 16.60 5.57
C ALA A 626 -24.51 16.10 4.30
N GLY A 627 -23.88 16.21 3.12
CA GLY A 627 -24.40 15.64 1.88
C GLY A 627 -24.64 14.13 1.96
N ARG A 628 -23.87 13.44 2.81
CA ARG A 628 -23.84 11.97 2.96
C ARG A 628 -24.28 11.50 4.35
N GLY A 629 -25.05 12.31 5.08
CA GLY A 629 -25.62 11.90 6.37
C GLY A 629 -24.65 12.03 7.55
N LEU A 630 -23.47 12.62 7.38
CA LEU A 630 -22.48 12.91 8.42
C LEU A 630 -22.51 14.38 8.88
N GLY A 631 -23.66 15.03 8.81
CA GLY A 631 -23.86 16.43 9.19
C GLY A 631 -23.87 16.69 10.70
N GLU A 632 -24.15 17.93 11.09
CA GLU A 632 -24.01 18.45 12.47
C GLU A 632 -24.71 17.58 13.53
N GLY A 633 -25.88 17.02 13.22
CA GLY A 633 -26.66 16.18 14.13
C GLY A 633 -26.35 14.68 14.05
N ALA A 634 -25.36 14.26 13.25
CA ALA A 634 -25.05 12.84 13.08
C ALA A 634 -24.38 12.31 14.35
N THR A 635 -24.79 11.12 14.79
CA THR A 635 -24.27 10.49 16.02
C THR A 635 -24.01 9.00 15.82
N SER A 636 -23.03 8.51 16.57
CA SER A 636 -22.63 7.11 16.67
C SER A 636 -22.42 6.79 18.14
N VAL A 637 -22.90 5.65 18.62
CA VAL A 637 -22.71 5.25 20.03
C VAL A 637 -21.23 4.96 20.32
N ASN A 638 -20.55 4.30 19.38
CA ASN A 638 -19.11 4.00 19.43
C ASN A 638 -18.64 3.54 18.02
N SER A 639 -17.41 3.02 17.91
CA SER A 639 -16.85 2.52 16.64
C SER A 639 -17.47 1.21 16.12
N GLN A 640 -18.26 0.51 16.94
CA GLN A 640 -18.98 -0.73 16.58
C GLN A 640 -20.43 -0.48 16.19
N ASP A 641 -20.91 0.77 16.25
CA ASP A 641 -22.29 1.11 15.97
C ASP A 641 -22.65 0.78 14.51
N SER A 642 -23.61 -0.13 14.34
CA SER A 642 -24.15 -0.54 13.04
C SER A 642 -25.53 0.03 12.75
N ASP A 643 -26.10 0.87 13.63
CA ASP A 643 -27.35 1.61 13.41
C ASP A 643 -27.16 3.08 13.80
N PRO A 644 -26.25 3.80 13.12
CA PRO A 644 -25.94 5.18 13.48
C PRO A 644 -27.12 6.10 13.16
N THR A 645 -27.18 7.27 13.81
CA THR A 645 -28.17 8.28 13.47
C THR A 645 -27.58 9.27 12.44
N PRO A 646 -28.05 9.26 11.17
CA PRO A 646 -27.55 10.18 10.16
C PRO A 646 -28.12 11.58 10.34
N SER A 647 -27.38 12.59 9.86
CA SER A 647 -27.85 13.97 9.74
C SER A 647 -27.43 14.57 8.41
N PHE A 648 -28.40 15.20 7.73
CA PHE A 648 -28.17 15.86 6.46
C PHE A 648 -28.18 17.39 6.60
N THR A 649 -27.77 17.92 7.77
CA THR A 649 -27.72 19.36 8.05
C THR A 649 -26.29 19.85 8.25
N SER A 650 -26.04 21.09 7.87
CA SER A 650 -24.75 21.75 8.02
C SER A 650 -24.98 23.18 8.52
N ALA A 651 -24.09 23.65 9.41
CA ALA A 651 -24.07 25.03 9.89
C ALA A 651 -23.79 26.06 8.78
N TYR A 652 -23.21 25.62 7.66
CA TYR A 652 -22.92 26.43 6.48
C TYR A 652 -23.93 26.21 5.34
N GLY A 653 -24.98 25.42 5.62
CA GLY A 653 -26.03 25.09 4.68
C GLY A 653 -27.30 25.93 4.86
N SER A 654 -28.28 25.68 4.00
CA SER A 654 -29.63 26.25 4.11
C SER A 654 -30.66 25.12 4.08
N PRO A 655 -30.68 24.24 5.10
CA PRO A 655 -31.47 23.03 5.06
C PRO A 655 -32.97 23.32 4.92
N ALA A 656 -33.64 22.52 4.11
CA ALA A 656 -35.09 22.46 4.07
C ALA A 656 -35.62 21.68 5.28
N THR A 657 -36.79 22.05 5.77
CA THR A 657 -37.59 21.25 6.70
C THR A 657 -38.70 20.56 5.92
N LEU A 658 -38.61 19.24 5.80
CA LEU A 658 -39.58 18.43 5.06
C LEU A 658 -40.41 17.61 6.02
N ARG A 659 -41.72 17.52 5.77
CA ARG A 659 -42.62 16.62 6.48
C ARG A 659 -42.97 15.44 5.61
N PHE A 660 -42.54 14.25 5.99
CA PHE A 660 -42.90 13.00 5.37
C PHE A 660 -44.40 12.75 5.54
N ASN A 661 -45.14 12.77 4.43
CA ASN A 661 -46.60 12.65 4.42
C ASN A 661 -47.03 11.58 3.40
N PRO A 662 -46.84 10.28 3.72
CA PRO A 662 -47.20 9.18 2.84
C PRO A 662 -48.71 8.95 2.82
N THR A 663 -49.26 8.72 1.63
CA THR A 663 -50.68 8.41 1.45
C THR A 663 -50.89 7.13 0.66
N ASP A 664 -51.99 6.44 0.95
CA ASP A 664 -52.44 5.28 0.17
C ASP A 664 -53.02 5.69 -1.21
N GLU A 665 -53.55 4.70 -1.93
CA GLU A 665 -54.12 4.90 -3.27
C GLU A 665 -55.29 5.88 -3.31
N ASP A 666 -56.00 6.03 -2.19
CA ASP A 666 -57.19 6.89 -2.00
C ASP A 666 -56.85 8.23 -1.32
N GLY A 667 -55.57 8.49 -1.03
CA GLY A 667 -55.11 9.72 -0.39
C GLY A 667 -55.22 9.71 1.13
N ARG A 668 -55.43 8.55 1.78
CA ARG A 668 -55.46 8.45 3.24
C ARG A 668 -54.03 8.37 3.80
N PRO A 669 -53.71 9.04 4.92
CA PRO A 669 -52.40 8.94 5.55
C PRO A 669 -52.06 7.51 5.96
N ILE A 670 -50.79 7.13 5.83
CA ILE A 670 -50.29 5.81 6.24
C ILE A 670 -49.55 5.92 7.57
N VAL A 671 -49.89 5.07 8.53
CA VAL A 671 -49.22 4.94 9.84
C VAL A 671 -48.14 3.86 9.75
N GLY A 672 -47.02 4.06 10.44
CA GLY A 672 -45.92 3.10 10.49
C GLY A 672 -45.08 3.03 9.20
N ALA A 673 -45.18 4.04 8.33
CA ALA A 673 -44.31 4.15 7.16
C ALA A 673 -42.92 4.64 7.55
N ARG A 674 -41.88 4.12 6.90
CA ARG A 674 -40.46 4.48 7.13
C ARG A 674 -39.88 5.12 5.87
N LEU A 675 -39.10 6.19 6.04
CA LEU A 675 -38.43 6.91 4.95
C LEU A 675 -36.91 6.76 5.06
N PHE A 676 -36.29 6.31 3.97
CA PHE A 676 -34.84 6.13 3.85
C PHE A 676 -34.28 7.09 2.79
N VAL A 677 -33.07 7.60 3.01
CA VAL A 677 -32.33 8.33 1.97
C VAL A 677 -31.52 7.34 1.15
N GLY A 678 -31.71 7.36 -0.17
CA GLY A 678 -31.07 6.43 -1.09
C GLY A 678 -31.93 5.21 -1.42
N GLU A 679 -31.25 4.14 -1.81
CA GLU A 679 -31.83 2.99 -2.53
C GLU A 679 -31.92 1.72 -1.66
N TYR A 680 -31.42 1.76 -0.43
CA TYR A 680 -31.36 0.62 0.47
C TYR A 680 -32.37 0.77 1.62
N THR A 681 -33.07 -0.32 1.90
CA THR A 681 -33.98 -0.45 3.05
C THR A 681 -33.54 -1.57 3.98
N ALA A 682 -33.04 -2.67 3.42
CA ALA A 682 -32.40 -3.75 4.16
C ALA A 682 -31.20 -3.23 4.97
N ARG A 683 -31.27 -3.37 6.30
CA ARG A 683 -30.20 -2.99 7.24
C ARG A 683 -29.78 -1.52 7.14
N ALA A 684 -30.66 -0.65 6.63
CA ALA A 684 -30.43 0.78 6.58
C ALA A 684 -31.22 1.48 7.69
N THR A 685 -30.76 2.65 8.12
CA THR A 685 -31.44 3.45 9.15
C THR A 685 -32.44 4.42 8.50
N PRO A 686 -33.74 4.40 8.88
CA PRO A 686 -34.69 5.39 8.40
C PRO A 686 -34.44 6.77 9.03
N ILE A 687 -34.67 7.83 8.26
CA ILE A 687 -34.48 9.23 8.70
C ILE A 687 -35.75 9.87 9.25
N ALA A 688 -36.91 9.31 8.92
CA ALA A 688 -38.22 9.74 9.36
C ALA A 688 -39.19 8.55 9.32
N ASP A 689 -40.22 8.58 10.16
CA ASP A 689 -41.31 7.61 10.09
C ASP A 689 -42.66 8.26 10.50
N THR A 690 -43.75 7.51 10.30
CA THR A 690 -45.10 7.91 10.73
C THR A 690 -45.63 7.05 11.88
N ASP A 691 -44.74 6.45 12.67
CA ASP A 691 -45.10 5.69 13.86
C ASP A 691 -45.08 6.62 15.07
N ALA A 692 -46.25 6.92 15.62
CA ALA A 692 -46.37 7.79 16.80
C ALA A 692 -45.71 7.21 18.08
N THR A 693 -45.32 5.93 18.06
CA THR A 693 -44.58 5.28 19.16
C THR A 693 -43.06 5.32 18.96
N SER A 694 -42.60 5.66 17.75
CA SER A 694 -41.19 5.82 17.42
C SER A 694 -40.64 7.12 18.04
N SER A 695 -39.34 7.11 18.33
CA SER A 695 -38.59 8.32 18.70
C SER A 695 -38.24 9.18 17.48
N ARG A 696 -38.42 8.67 16.25
CA ARG A 696 -38.19 9.41 15.02
C ARG A 696 -39.43 10.21 14.66
N SER A 697 -39.19 11.40 14.09
CA SER A 697 -40.24 12.35 13.69
C SER A 697 -40.65 12.12 12.24
N ASP A 698 -41.90 12.45 11.89
CA ASP A 698 -42.36 12.56 10.50
C ASP A 698 -41.71 13.77 9.79
N THR A 699 -41.10 14.69 10.55
CA THR A 699 -40.49 15.91 10.08
C THR A 699 -38.98 15.85 10.26
N PHE A 700 -38.24 16.11 9.18
CA PHE A 700 -36.77 16.05 9.14
C PHE A 700 -36.18 17.27 8.43
N LYS A 701 -34.88 17.49 8.62
CA LYS A 701 -34.12 18.55 7.95
C LYS A 701 -33.08 17.96 7.01
N ILE A 702 -32.95 18.56 5.83
CA ILE A 702 -32.03 18.09 4.79
C ILE A 702 -31.46 19.24 3.97
N LEU A 703 -30.18 19.16 3.62
CA LEU A 703 -29.55 20.12 2.71
C LEU A 703 -30.30 20.20 1.38
N PRO A 704 -30.30 21.36 0.70
CA PRO A 704 -30.89 21.50 -0.63
C PRO A 704 -30.31 20.50 -1.63
N GLY A 705 -31.08 20.21 -2.68
CA GLY A 705 -30.69 19.30 -3.75
C GLY A 705 -31.72 18.21 -4.01
N GLU A 706 -31.59 17.60 -5.18
CA GLU A 706 -32.35 16.43 -5.59
C GLU A 706 -31.75 15.17 -4.96
N ARG A 707 -32.60 14.31 -4.38
CA ARG A 707 -32.21 13.02 -3.82
C ARG A 707 -33.26 11.97 -4.10
N THR A 708 -32.81 10.72 -4.19
CA THR A 708 -33.69 9.55 -4.14
C THR A 708 -33.97 9.18 -2.70
N TYR A 709 -35.22 8.84 -2.42
CA TYR A 709 -35.69 8.31 -1.16
C TYR A 709 -36.43 7.00 -1.42
N THR A 710 -36.37 6.08 -0.47
CA THR A 710 -37.15 4.84 -0.51
C THR A 710 -38.10 4.79 0.68
N VAL A 711 -39.34 4.37 0.45
CA VAL A 711 -40.39 4.26 1.45
C VAL A 711 -40.83 2.81 1.60
N THR A 712 -40.94 2.35 2.85
CA THR A 712 -41.59 1.08 3.21
C THR A 712 -42.74 1.34 4.17
N ALA A 713 -43.79 0.52 4.14
CA ALA A 713 -44.89 0.61 5.09
C ALA A 713 -45.65 -0.72 5.18
N PRO A 714 -46.27 -1.04 6.34
CA PRO A 714 -47.10 -2.24 6.52
C PRO A 714 -48.14 -2.44 5.43
N GLY A 715 -48.13 -3.60 4.76
CA GLY A 715 -49.09 -3.96 3.71
C GLY A 715 -48.91 -3.18 2.39
N ARG A 716 -47.84 -2.40 2.24
CA ARG A 716 -47.60 -1.54 1.07
C ARG A 716 -46.31 -1.92 0.35
N ALA A 717 -46.25 -1.55 -0.93
CA ALA A 717 -45.10 -1.83 -1.78
C ALA A 717 -43.97 -0.83 -1.53
N GLN A 718 -42.72 -1.30 -1.62
CA GLN A 718 -41.53 -0.47 -1.56
C GLN A 718 -41.55 0.53 -2.72
N THR A 719 -41.48 1.81 -2.37
CA THR A 719 -41.66 2.91 -3.33
C THR A 719 -40.43 3.82 -3.31
N ALA A 720 -39.73 3.91 -4.44
CA ALA A 720 -38.67 4.87 -4.65
C ALA A 720 -39.24 6.18 -5.21
N VAL A 721 -38.76 7.31 -4.71
CA VAL A 721 -39.20 8.66 -5.08
C VAL A 721 -38.02 9.60 -5.13
N THR A 722 -37.91 10.39 -6.20
CA THR A 722 -36.96 11.50 -6.29
C THR A 722 -37.65 12.78 -5.83
N PHE A 723 -37.01 13.50 -4.91
CA PHE A 723 -37.52 14.77 -4.39
C PHE A 723 -36.41 15.82 -4.27
N THR A 724 -36.74 17.05 -4.65
CA THR A 724 -35.80 18.18 -4.66
C THR A 724 -36.13 19.17 -3.56
N ALA A 725 -35.25 19.24 -2.56
CA ALA A 725 -35.33 20.20 -1.48
C ALA A 725 -34.76 21.56 -1.91
N LYS A 726 -35.50 22.65 -1.66
CA LYS A 726 -35.02 24.03 -1.91
C LYS A 726 -34.44 24.67 -0.64
N PRO A 727 -33.51 25.63 -0.77
CA PRO A 727 -32.93 26.34 0.38
C PRO A 727 -33.99 26.94 1.32
N ASN A 728 -33.86 26.67 2.63
CA ASN A 728 -34.73 27.17 3.71
C ASN A 728 -36.23 26.90 3.51
N GLN A 729 -36.59 25.94 2.66
CA GLN A 729 -37.98 25.60 2.39
C GLN A 729 -38.58 24.85 3.57
N THR A 730 -39.84 25.13 3.90
CA THR A 730 -40.67 24.23 4.71
C THR A 730 -41.79 23.68 3.84
N ARG A 731 -41.89 22.35 3.69
CA ARG A 731 -42.89 21.73 2.80
C ARG A 731 -43.16 20.27 3.16
N ASP A 732 -44.40 19.84 2.94
CA ASP A 732 -44.73 18.41 2.88
C ASP A 732 -44.00 17.73 1.71
N MET A 733 -43.50 16.54 1.96
CA MET A 733 -43.00 15.59 0.98
C MET A 733 -44.08 14.52 0.77
N PRO A 734 -45.02 14.73 -0.17
CA PRO A 734 -46.06 13.75 -0.46
C PRO A 734 -45.45 12.55 -1.15
N VAL A 735 -45.79 11.35 -0.67
CA VAL A 735 -45.42 10.09 -1.33
C VAL A 735 -46.66 9.22 -1.43
N LYS A 736 -47.04 8.85 -2.65
CA LYS A 736 -48.14 7.92 -2.87
C LYS A 736 -47.59 6.49 -2.88
N VAL A 737 -47.99 5.68 -1.92
CA VAL A 737 -47.53 4.29 -1.76
C VAL A 737 -48.65 3.34 -2.20
N LEU A 738 -48.29 2.32 -2.98
CA LEU A 738 -49.26 1.37 -3.54
C LEU A 738 -49.49 0.19 -2.58
N THR A 739 -50.67 -0.42 -2.68
CA THR A 739 -50.97 -1.67 -1.95
C THR A 739 -50.10 -2.81 -2.48
N ASN A 740 -49.40 -3.53 -1.58
CA ASN A 740 -48.75 -4.78 -1.95
C ASN A 740 -49.76 -5.93 -1.75
N LEU A 741 -50.26 -6.47 -2.86
CA LEU A 741 -51.25 -7.56 -2.85
C LEU A 741 -50.68 -8.89 -2.36
N ALA A 742 -49.36 -9.02 -2.30
CA ALA A 742 -48.70 -10.20 -1.77
C ALA A 742 -48.37 -10.09 -0.29
N SER A 743 -48.52 -8.92 0.35
CA SER A 743 -48.02 -8.71 1.73
C SER A 743 -48.79 -9.52 2.77
N SER A 744 -48.06 -10.26 3.59
CA SER A 744 -48.63 -10.99 4.75
C SER A 744 -49.27 -10.05 5.77
N GLN A 745 -48.72 -8.84 5.93
CA GLN A 745 -49.30 -7.78 6.77
C GLN A 745 -50.62 -7.23 6.20
N GLY A 746 -50.86 -7.41 4.90
CA GLY A 746 -52.13 -7.14 4.23
C GLY A 746 -53.13 -8.31 4.29
N GLY A 747 -52.72 -9.47 4.81
CA GLY A 747 -53.52 -10.70 4.91
C GLY A 747 -53.30 -11.71 3.79
N ALA A 748 -52.30 -11.54 2.92
CA ALA A 748 -51.90 -12.58 1.98
C ALA A 748 -51.28 -13.77 2.71
N THR A 749 -51.32 -14.95 2.09
CA THR A 749 -50.64 -16.14 2.60
C THR A 749 -49.72 -16.72 1.55
N ILE A 750 -48.68 -17.42 1.98
CA ILE A 750 -47.69 -18.04 1.10
C ILE A 750 -47.54 -19.53 1.44
N SER A 751 -47.33 -20.35 0.41
CA SER A 751 -47.07 -21.78 0.50
C SER A 751 -45.96 -22.21 -0.46
N GLY A 752 -45.29 -23.32 -0.14
CA GLY A 752 -44.15 -23.87 -0.87
C GLY A 752 -43.20 -24.56 0.09
N GLU A 753 -42.18 -25.24 -0.44
CA GLU A 753 -41.16 -25.91 0.36
C GLU A 753 -39.84 -25.13 0.28
N GLY A 754 -39.29 -24.77 1.45
CA GLY A 754 -38.08 -23.96 1.56
C GLY A 754 -37.77 -23.60 3.01
N VAL A 755 -36.80 -22.73 3.19
CA VAL A 755 -36.44 -22.14 4.49
C VAL A 755 -37.01 -20.73 4.56
N ASP A 756 -37.62 -20.39 5.69
CA ASP A 756 -38.19 -19.08 6.00
C ASP A 756 -39.12 -18.50 4.93
N VAL A 757 -39.94 -19.35 4.32
CA VAL A 757 -40.84 -19.02 3.20
C VAL A 757 -41.68 -17.76 3.43
N GLY A 758 -42.07 -17.46 4.67
CA GLY A 758 -42.81 -16.26 5.05
C GLY A 758 -42.08 -14.94 4.78
N ALA A 759 -40.74 -14.95 4.78
CA ALA A 759 -39.89 -13.78 4.51
C ALA A 759 -40.18 -13.18 3.13
N LEU A 760 -40.47 -14.01 2.12
CA LEU A 760 -40.71 -13.57 0.74
C LEU A 760 -41.85 -12.55 0.58
N ILE A 761 -42.74 -12.43 1.57
CA ILE A 761 -43.90 -11.53 1.50
C ILE A 761 -44.11 -10.70 2.77
N ASP A 762 -43.08 -10.56 3.60
CA ASP A 762 -43.19 -9.84 4.87
C ASP A 762 -43.11 -8.30 4.72
N GLY A 763 -42.69 -7.82 3.54
CA GLY A 763 -42.52 -6.40 3.25
C GLY A 763 -41.14 -5.85 3.64
N ASP A 764 -40.18 -6.71 3.94
CA ASP A 764 -38.83 -6.38 4.39
C ASP A 764 -37.77 -7.00 3.47
N GLU A 765 -36.98 -6.16 2.80
CA GLU A 765 -35.84 -6.61 2.00
C GLU A 765 -34.69 -7.18 2.88
N GLY A 766 -34.80 -7.03 4.20
CA GLY A 766 -33.83 -7.51 5.17
C GLY A 766 -33.91 -8.99 5.52
N SER A 767 -34.96 -9.72 5.11
CA SER A 767 -35.18 -11.15 5.36
C SER A 767 -35.00 -11.97 4.06
N THR A 768 -34.87 -13.29 4.13
CA THR A 768 -34.65 -14.12 2.93
C THR A 768 -35.33 -15.47 2.98
N THR A 769 -36.00 -15.80 1.87
CA THR A 769 -36.47 -17.15 1.59
C THR A 769 -35.44 -17.88 0.73
N THR A 770 -35.15 -19.13 1.08
CA THR A 770 -34.36 -20.03 0.21
C THR A 770 -35.15 -21.27 -0.17
N THR A 771 -34.82 -21.85 -1.31
CA THR A 771 -35.19 -23.25 -1.60
C THR A 771 -34.50 -24.20 -0.62
N VAL A 772 -34.83 -25.49 -0.69
CA VAL A 772 -33.93 -26.55 -0.17
C VAL A 772 -32.63 -26.59 -0.99
N ALA A 773 -31.56 -27.21 -0.49
CA ALA A 773 -30.22 -27.14 -1.09
C ALA A 773 -30.10 -27.72 -2.51
N ALA A 774 -30.91 -28.73 -2.85
CA ALA A 774 -30.96 -29.34 -4.18
C ALA A 774 -32.43 -29.51 -4.60
N PRO A 775 -33.11 -28.41 -4.95
CA PRO A 775 -34.55 -28.41 -5.11
C PRO A 775 -34.98 -29.07 -6.41
N THR A 776 -36.00 -29.91 -6.33
CA THR A 776 -36.79 -30.36 -7.49
C THR A 776 -37.51 -29.19 -8.16
N ALA A 777 -38.07 -29.39 -9.36
CA ALA A 777 -38.81 -28.33 -10.05
C ALA A 777 -40.00 -27.77 -9.25
N ALA A 778 -40.65 -28.59 -8.42
CA ALA A 778 -41.74 -28.16 -7.54
C ALA A 778 -41.22 -27.34 -6.34
N GLN A 779 -40.07 -27.72 -5.77
CA GLN A 779 -39.41 -27.04 -4.65
C GLN A 779 -38.74 -25.71 -5.05
N LYS A 780 -38.84 -25.31 -6.32
CA LYS A 780 -38.39 -24.00 -6.82
C LYS A 780 -39.54 -23.00 -6.93
N GLN A 781 -40.71 -23.29 -6.37
CA GLN A 781 -41.92 -22.50 -6.60
C GLN A 781 -42.60 -22.13 -5.28
N PHE A 782 -42.95 -20.85 -5.13
CA PHE A 782 -43.71 -20.33 -4.00
C PHE A 782 -45.02 -19.71 -4.48
N THR A 783 -46.13 -20.12 -3.88
CA THR A 783 -47.49 -19.67 -4.26
C THR A 783 -48.03 -18.72 -3.20
N VAL A 784 -48.47 -17.54 -3.64
CA VAL A 784 -49.06 -16.49 -2.82
C VAL A 784 -50.54 -16.37 -3.14
N ASP A 785 -51.39 -16.48 -2.10
CA ASP A 785 -52.80 -16.10 -2.13
C ASP A 785 -52.92 -14.58 -1.91
N LEU A 786 -53.44 -13.87 -2.91
CA LEU A 786 -53.45 -12.42 -2.92
C LEU A 786 -54.50 -11.84 -1.98
N VAL A 787 -54.16 -10.70 -1.38
CA VAL A 787 -55.09 -9.93 -0.54
C VAL A 787 -56.39 -9.64 -1.30
N GLY A 788 -57.53 -9.91 -0.66
CA GLY A 788 -58.85 -9.53 -1.17
C GLY A 788 -59.36 -10.37 -2.35
N GLY A 789 -58.80 -11.56 -2.57
CA GLY A 789 -59.27 -12.50 -3.59
C GLY A 789 -58.86 -12.10 -5.01
N ARG A 790 -59.81 -12.11 -5.95
CA ARG A 790 -59.50 -11.90 -7.38
C ARG A 790 -59.02 -10.47 -7.66
N GLN A 791 -57.76 -10.34 -8.06
CA GLN A 791 -57.11 -9.08 -8.45
C GLN A 791 -56.86 -9.00 -9.96
N VAL A 792 -56.55 -7.80 -10.44
CA VAL A 792 -55.96 -7.57 -11.76
C VAL A 792 -54.57 -6.97 -11.56
N VAL A 793 -53.55 -7.78 -11.80
CA VAL A 793 -52.14 -7.46 -11.56
C VAL A 793 -51.48 -7.03 -12.86
N ARG A 794 -50.56 -6.06 -12.78
CA ARG A 794 -49.80 -5.55 -13.93
C ARG A 794 -48.31 -5.36 -13.66
N ARG A 795 -47.88 -5.46 -12.41
CA ARG A 795 -46.48 -5.30 -12.02
C ARG A 795 -46.17 -6.18 -10.83
N VAL A 796 -44.94 -6.69 -10.82
CA VAL A 796 -44.34 -7.32 -9.64
C VAL A 796 -43.05 -6.60 -9.30
N GLN A 797 -42.65 -6.63 -8.04
CA GLN A 797 -41.32 -6.24 -7.61
C GLN A 797 -40.66 -7.43 -6.93
N VAL A 798 -39.37 -7.63 -7.20
CA VAL A 798 -38.60 -8.76 -6.66
C VAL A 798 -37.26 -8.24 -6.16
N SER A 799 -36.84 -8.67 -4.97
CA SER A 799 -35.48 -8.49 -4.49
C SER A 799 -34.76 -9.84 -4.36
N ALA A 800 -33.48 -9.84 -4.70
CA ALA A 800 -32.57 -10.99 -4.58
C ALA A 800 -31.37 -10.66 -3.66
N LEU A 801 -31.46 -9.59 -2.86
CA LEU A 801 -30.42 -9.15 -1.93
C LEU A 801 -30.55 -9.92 -0.62
N PRO A 802 -29.77 -10.99 -0.39
CA PRO A 802 -30.04 -11.87 0.73
C PRO A 802 -29.67 -11.21 2.05
N GLU A 803 -30.31 -11.67 3.12
CA GLU A 803 -29.87 -11.40 4.47
C GLU A 803 -28.51 -12.07 4.73
N PRO A 804 -27.66 -11.48 5.59
CA PRO A 804 -26.35 -12.04 5.88
C PRO A 804 -26.43 -13.46 6.45
N GLY A 805 -25.75 -14.39 5.80
CA GLY A 805 -25.67 -15.79 6.24
C GLY A 805 -26.75 -16.73 5.68
N ALA A 806 -27.85 -16.21 5.11
CA ALA A 806 -28.87 -17.07 4.50
C ALA A 806 -28.42 -17.68 3.17
N ALA A 807 -27.68 -16.91 2.37
CA ALA A 807 -27.17 -17.35 1.08
C ALA A 807 -25.89 -16.61 0.67
N GLY A 808 -24.99 -17.31 -0.02
CA GLY A 808 -23.81 -16.73 -0.65
C GLY A 808 -24.17 -15.96 -1.92
N ARG A 809 -23.24 -15.12 -2.39
CA ARG A 809 -23.43 -14.24 -3.58
C ARG A 809 -23.96 -14.96 -4.81
N PHE A 810 -23.49 -16.19 -5.04
CA PHE A 810 -23.81 -16.97 -6.24
C PHE A 810 -25.13 -17.76 -6.17
N GLN A 811 -25.76 -17.82 -5.00
CA GLN A 811 -27.03 -18.52 -4.76
C GLN A 811 -28.24 -17.63 -4.98
N ASN A 812 -28.04 -16.32 -5.14
CA ASN A 812 -29.13 -15.37 -5.30
C ASN A 812 -29.82 -15.52 -6.65
N LEU A 813 -31.13 -15.26 -6.66
CA LEU A 813 -31.98 -15.31 -7.85
C LEU A 813 -31.36 -14.51 -9.00
N ARG A 814 -31.42 -15.08 -10.20
CA ARG A 814 -30.99 -14.44 -11.46
C ARG A 814 -32.13 -14.33 -12.45
N GLN A 815 -32.92 -15.39 -12.59
CA GLN A 815 -34.07 -15.48 -13.50
C GLN A 815 -35.26 -16.14 -12.79
N PHE A 816 -36.46 -15.65 -13.08
CA PHE A 816 -37.70 -16.19 -12.54
C PHE A 816 -38.86 -16.14 -13.54
N THR A 817 -39.87 -16.96 -13.28
CA THR A 817 -41.14 -16.98 -14.01
C THR A 817 -42.30 -16.75 -13.05
N ILE A 818 -43.24 -15.89 -13.44
CA ILE A 818 -44.50 -15.67 -12.73
C ILE A 818 -45.59 -16.49 -13.40
N TYR A 819 -46.28 -17.29 -12.58
CA TYR A 819 -47.47 -18.03 -12.94
C TYR A 819 -48.68 -17.45 -12.24
N ALA A 820 -49.84 -17.55 -12.87
CA ALA A 820 -51.09 -17.05 -12.33
C ALA A 820 -52.18 -18.11 -12.34
N CYS A 821 -53.01 -18.07 -11.30
CA CYS A 821 -54.26 -18.83 -11.21
C CYS A 821 -55.41 -17.91 -10.75
N ASP A 822 -56.58 -18.06 -11.35
CA ASP A 822 -57.82 -17.34 -11.03
C ASP A 822 -58.82 -18.36 -10.47
N ALA A 823 -58.90 -18.49 -9.14
CA ALA A 823 -59.77 -19.47 -8.50
C ALA A 823 -61.23 -19.19 -8.84
N LYS A 824 -61.83 -20.08 -9.63
CA LYS A 824 -63.20 -19.97 -10.11
C LYS A 824 -63.80 -21.35 -10.39
N GLY A 825 -65.00 -21.59 -9.87
CA GLY A 825 -65.72 -22.84 -10.09
C GLY A 825 -65.00 -24.01 -9.40
N ARG A 826 -64.40 -24.91 -10.19
CA ARG A 826 -63.66 -26.09 -9.69
C ARG A 826 -62.14 -25.86 -9.58
N VAL A 827 -61.63 -24.73 -10.07
CA VAL A 827 -60.21 -24.38 -9.98
C VAL A 827 -59.95 -23.83 -8.58
N LEU A 828 -59.13 -24.52 -7.81
CA LEU A 828 -58.80 -24.16 -6.42
C LEU A 828 -57.41 -23.52 -6.29
N CYS A 829 -56.59 -23.55 -7.35
CA CYS A 829 -55.21 -23.09 -7.34
C CYS A 829 -54.30 -23.89 -6.40
N ASP A 830 -54.61 -25.17 -6.19
CA ASP A 830 -53.82 -26.10 -5.37
C ASP A 830 -53.10 -27.17 -6.20
N GLN A 831 -53.37 -27.25 -7.50
CA GLN A 831 -52.70 -28.14 -8.45
C GLN A 831 -51.82 -27.36 -9.42
N ASP A 832 -50.69 -27.94 -9.85
CA ASP A 832 -49.81 -27.32 -10.86
C ASP A 832 -50.53 -27.00 -12.18
N ALA A 833 -51.51 -27.83 -12.57
CA ALA A 833 -52.31 -27.62 -13.79
C ALA A 833 -53.22 -26.38 -13.74
N ASP A 834 -53.48 -25.83 -12.55
CA ASP A 834 -54.28 -24.62 -12.37
C ASP A 834 -53.48 -23.34 -12.70
N PHE A 835 -52.14 -23.44 -12.73
CA PHE A 835 -51.24 -22.31 -12.95
C PHE A 835 -50.78 -22.25 -14.39
N ARG A 836 -50.78 -21.04 -14.96
CA ARG A 836 -50.20 -20.76 -16.29
C ARG A 836 -49.12 -19.69 -16.20
N PRO A 837 -48.02 -19.81 -16.95
CA PRO A 837 -47.02 -18.75 -16.99
C PRO A 837 -47.64 -17.49 -17.61
N VAL A 838 -47.36 -16.33 -17.00
CA VAL A 838 -47.83 -15.02 -17.48
C VAL A 838 -46.68 -14.06 -17.74
N PHE A 839 -45.51 -14.31 -17.16
CA PHE A 839 -44.30 -13.52 -17.38
C PHE A 839 -43.07 -14.38 -17.07
N THR A 840 -42.03 -14.28 -17.90
CA THR A 840 -40.70 -14.82 -17.59
C THR A 840 -39.72 -13.67 -17.68
N SER A 841 -38.89 -13.50 -16.66
CA SER A 841 -37.91 -12.44 -16.62
C SER A 841 -36.82 -12.65 -17.68
N ALA A 842 -36.08 -11.59 -18.00
CA ALA A 842 -34.83 -11.74 -18.74
C ALA A 842 -33.88 -12.71 -18.00
N PRO A 843 -32.99 -13.44 -18.72
CA PRO A 843 -32.03 -14.36 -18.09
C PRO A 843 -31.08 -13.73 -17.07
N ASP A 844 -30.93 -12.42 -17.11
CA ASP A 844 -30.09 -11.57 -16.27
C ASP A 844 -30.90 -10.52 -15.50
N ALA A 845 -32.15 -10.85 -15.12
CA ALA A 845 -33.03 -9.95 -14.37
C ALA A 845 -32.35 -9.37 -13.11
N PHE A 846 -31.45 -10.15 -12.51
CA PHE A 846 -30.46 -9.69 -11.55
C PHE A 846 -29.05 -9.93 -12.13
N PRO A 847 -28.41 -8.91 -12.72
CA PRO A 847 -27.23 -9.06 -13.57
C PRO A 847 -25.95 -9.13 -12.74
N GLY A 848 -25.79 -10.21 -11.96
CA GLY A 848 -24.50 -10.53 -11.35
C GLY A 848 -23.44 -10.71 -12.44
N ALA A 849 -22.29 -10.05 -12.28
CA ALA A 849 -21.19 -10.02 -13.24
C ALA A 849 -19.85 -10.45 -12.60
N ALA A 850 -18.85 -10.82 -13.41
CA ALA A 850 -17.48 -10.94 -12.94
C ALA A 850 -16.97 -9.62 -12.31
N PRO A 851 -16.17 -9.67 -11.24
CA PRO A 851 -15.62 -10.88 -10.62
C PRO A 851 -16.57 -11.57 -9.63
N ARG A 852 -17.67 -10.92 -9.22
CA ARG A 852 -18.72 -11.50 -8.36
C ARG A 852 -19.99 -10.63 -8.34
N PRO A 853 -21.17 -11.24 -8.09
CA PRO A 853 -22.40 -10.52 -7.81
C PRO A 853 -22.29 -9.58 -6.60
N VAL A 854 -22.87 -8.39 -6.70
CA VAL A 854 -22.87 -7.37 -5.63
C VAL A 854 -24.25 -6.81 -5.31
N ALA A 855 -24.40 -6.19 -4.13
CA ALA A 855 -25.66 -5.64 -3.66
C ALA A 855 -26.42 -4.75 -4.68
N PRO A 856 -25.80 -3.80 -5.42
CA PRO A 856 -26.53 -3.00 -6.41
C PRO A 856 -27.17 -3.82 -7.53
N GLU A 857 -26.65 -5.00 -7.83
CA GLU A 857 -27.17 -5.90 -8.86
C GLU A 857 -28.39 -6.69 -8.34
N LEU A 858 -28.48 -6.90 -7.01
CA LEU A 858 -29.39 -7.84 -6.35
C LEU A 858 -30.59 -7.20 -5.62
N LYS A 859 -30.55 -5.89 -5.32
CA LYS A 859 -31.65 -5.17 -4.65
C LYS A 859 -32.98 -5.18 -5.44
N MET A 860 -34.04 -4.68 -4.81
CA MET A 860 -35.40 -4.58 -5.33
C MET A 860 -35.47 -4.01 -6.76
N ARG A 861 -36.15 -4.74 -7.65
CA ARG A 861 -36.40 -4.37 -9.05
C ARG A 861 -37.87 -4.50 -9.38
N SER A 862 -38.36 -3.65 -10.29
CA SER A 862 -39.75 -3.66 -10.75
C SER A 862 -39.87 -4.26 -12.16
N PHE A 863 -40.86 -5.11 -12.37
CA PHE A 863 -41.11 -5.82 -13.61
C PHE A 863 -42.57 -5.65 -14.03
N ASP A 864 -42.79 -5.05 -15.20
CA ASP A 864 -44.12 -4.96 -15.79
C ASP A 864 -44.52 -6.32 -16.37
N ILE A 865 -45.72 -6.78 -16.03
CA ILE A 865 -46.30 -8.03 -16.52
C ILE A 865 -47.59 -7.75 -17.32
N PRO A 866 -47.98 -8.66 -18.24
CA PRO A 866 -49.27 -8.55 -18.90
C PRO A 866 -50.41 -8.42 -17.89
N GLN A 867 -51.45 -7.66 -18.24
CA GLN A 867 -52.61 -7.50 -17.37
C GLN A 867 -53.25 -8.86 -17.08
N THR A 868 -53.13 -9.30 -15.82
CA THR A 868 -53.43 -10.68 -15.42
C THR A 868 -54.47 -10.68 -14.31
N ALA A 869 -55.60 -11.32 -14.56
CA ALA A 869 -56.56 -11.64 -13.51
C ALA A 869 -56.06 -12.87 -12.73
N ALA A 870 -55.97 -12.75 -11.41
CA ALA A 870 -55.46 -13.81 -10.54
C ALA A 870 -56.02 -13.66 -9.12
N THR A 871 -56.30 -14.79 -8.48
CA THR A 871 -56.43 -14.88 -7.02
C THR A 871 -55.10 -15.32 -6.40
N HIS A 872 -54.33 -16.14 -7.13
CA HIS A 872 -53.02 -16.62 -6.71
C HIS A 872 -51.96 -16.27 -7.75
N LEU A 873 -50.80 -15.84 -7.28
CA LEU A 873 -49.59 -15.79 -8.10
C LEU A 873 -48.56 -16.77 -7.54
N ARG A 874 -47.82 -17.41 -8.43
CA ARG A 874 -46.72 -18.30 -8.07
C ARG A 874 -45.44 -17.80 -8.72
N ILE A 875 -44.40 -17.60 -7.92
CA ILE A 875 -43.05 -17.27 -8.41
C ILE A 875 -42.24 -18.56 -8.51
N GLY A 876 -41.79 -18.87 -9.72
CA GLY A 876 -40.85 -19.95 -10.01
C GLY A 876 -39.43 -19.41 -10.13
N LEU A 877 -38.52 -19.94 -9.31
CA LEU A 877 -37.12 -19.56 -9.28
C LEU A 877 -36.36 -20.40 -10.31
N ASP A 878 -36.16 -19.85 -11.51
CA ASP A 878 -35.64 -20.61 -12.65
C ASP A 878 -34.14 -20.87 -12.51
N LYS A 879 -33.38 -19.80 -12.23
CA LYS A 879 -31.91 -19.78 -12.16
C LYS A 879 -31.39 -18.87 -11.06
N ASN A 880 -30.31 -19.29 -10.40
CA ASN A 880 -29.46 -18.43 -9.57
C ASN A 880 -28.25 -17.93 -10.39
N GLN A 881 -27.37 -17.17 -9.74
CA GLN A 881 -26.16 -16.64 -10.40
C GLN A 881 -25.23 -17.76 -10.91
N CYS A 882 -25.02 -18.86 -10.19
CA CYS A 882 -24.20 -19.99 -10.71
C CYS A 882 -24.82 -20.63 -11.96
N THR A 883 -26.10 -20.97 -11.92
CA THR A 883 -26.75 -21.81 -12.95
C THR A 883 -27.24 -21.01 -14.17
N GLY A 884 -27.30 -19.68 -14.06
CA GLY A 884 -27.69 -18.77 -15.14
C GLY A 884 -26.62 -17.75 -15.53
N GLY A 885 -25.47 -17.70 -14.85
CA GLY A 885 -24.36 -16.79 -15.13
C GLY A 885 -23.34 -17.41 -16.07
N PRO A 886 -23.30 -17.03 -17.37
CA PRO A 886 -22.42 -17.67 -18.35
C PRO A 886 -20.92 -17.45 -18.06
N GLU A 887 -20.57 -16.32 -17.45
CA GLU A 887 -19.20 -15.98 -17.04
C GLU A 887 -18.67 -16.80 -15.86
N PHE A 888 -19.55 -17.55 -15.17
CA PHE A 888 -19.19 -18.41 -14.04
C PHE A 888 -19.18 -19.90 -14.41
N SER A 889 -19.35 -20.23 -15.70
CA SER A 889 -19.56 -21.60 -16.18
C SER A 889 -18.33 -22.17 -16.87
N GLY A 890 -18.05 -23.45 -16.61
CA GLY A 890 -16.98 -24.22 -17.27
C GLY A 890 -15.60 -24.02 -16.66
N GLU A 891 -14.62 -24.73 -17.24
CA GLU A 891 -13.21 -24.62 -16.88
C GLU A 891 -12.60 -23.36 -17.54
N LEU A 892 -12.12 -22.44 -16.71
CA LEU A 892 -11.71 -21.09 -17.11
C LEU A 892 -10.18 -20.90 -17.01
N ASP A 893 -9.48 -21.80 -16.32
CA ASP A 893 -8.04 -21.74 -16.16
C ASP A 893 -7.38 -23.11 -16.41
N ASN A 894 -6.05 -23.19 -16.21
CA ASN A 894 -5.24 -24.39 -16.36
C ASN A 894 -4.70 -24.88 -14.99
N ASP A 895 -5.26 -24.43 -13.86
CA ASP A 895 -4.84 -24.89 -12.53
C ASP A 895 -5.65 -26.13 -12.11
N PRO A 896 -5.05 -27.34 -12.15
CA PRO A 896 -5.78 -28.57 -11.82
C PRO A 896 -6.22 -28.66 -10.35
N ASN A 897 -5.74 -27.74 -9.49
CA ASN A 897 -6.09 -27.74 -8.07
C ASN A 897 -7.32 -26.87 -7.75
N ASN A 898 -7.80 -26.07 -8.71
CA ASN A 898 -8.83 -25.06 -8.47
C ASN A 898 -9.95 -25.18 -9.51
N PRO A 899 -11.11 -25.76 -9.16
CA PRO A 899 -12.23 -25.79 -10.09
C PRO A 899 -12.81 -24.38 -10.28
N THR A 900 -13.13 -24.02 -11.53
CA THR A 900 -13.68 -22.70 -11.84
C THR A 900 -15.19 -22.72 -12.14
N ASP A 901 -15.73 -23.86 -12.57
CA ASP A 901 -17.16 -23.98 -12.91
C ASP A 901 -18.03 -23.87 -11.66
N CYS A 902 -18.83 -22.80 -11.56
CA CYS A 902 -19.74 -22.57 -10.44
C CYS A 902 -20.72 -23.72 -10.27
N THR A 903 -21.18 -24.34 -11.37
CA THR A 903 -22.27 -25.33 -11.30
C THR A 903 -21.83 -26.67 -10.75
N THR A 904 -20.55 -27.02 -10.92
CA THR A 904 -19.98 -28.31 -10.52
C THR A 904 -18.96 -28.19 -9.38
N GLY A 905 -18.22 -27.07 -9.30
CA GLY A 905 -17.18 -26.81 -8.30
C GLY A 905 -17.66 -26.16 -7.00
N TYR A 906 -18.86 -25.55 -6.98
CA TYR A 906 -19.41 -24.92 -5.78
C TYR A 906 -20.52 -25.78 -5.15
N ALA A 907 -20.32 -26.21 -3.90
CA ALA A 907 -21.27 -27.09 -3.19
C ALA A 907 -22.70 -26.49 -3.06
N GLY A 908 -22.81 -25.15 -3.03
CA GLY A 908 -24.07 -24.44 -2.90
C GLY A 908 -24.79 -24.14 -4.22
N ALA A 909 -24.31 -24.63 -5.36
CA ALA A 909 -24.70 -24.15 -6.69
C ALA A 909 -26.19 -24.29 -7.06
N GLN A 910 -26.93 -25.19 -6.41
CA GLN A 910 -28.34 -25.44 -6.72
C GLN A 910 -29.34 -24.70 -5.81
N LEU A 911 -28.88 -24.18 -4.67
CA LEU A 911 -29.71 -23.38 -3.75
C LEU A 911 -30.08 -22.06 -4.44
N ILE A 912 -31.35 -21.65 -4.36
CA ILE A 912 -31.79 -20.34 -4.87
C ILE A 912 -32.37 -19.52 -3.72
N ALA A 913 -31.88 -18.30 -3.56
CA ALA A 913 -32.33 -17.33 -2.56
C ALA A 913 -33.08 -16.15 -3.21
N VAL A 914 -34.15 -15.71 -2.57
CA VAL A 914 -34.98 -14.57 -2.95
C VAL A 914 -35.48 -13.87 -1.68
N SER A 915 -35.43 -12.55 -1.65
CA SER A 915 -35.65 -11.79 -0.41
C SER A 915 -37.08 -11.31 -0.28
N GLU A 916 -37.65 -10.74 -1.34
CA GLU A 916 -38.98 -10.12 -1.26
C GLU A 916 -39.70 -10.20 -2.61
N PHE A 917 -41.02 -10.41 -2.58
CA PHE A 917 -41.92 -10.46 -3.73
C PHE A 917 -43.17 -9.60 -3.49
N GLN A 918 -43.33 -8.56 -4.29
CA GLN A 918 -44.43 -7.61 -4.17
C GLN A 918 -45.29 -7.61 -5.43
N VAL A 919 -46.60 -7.46 -5.26
CA VAL A 919 -47.58 -7.59 -6.34
C VAL A 919 -48.45 -6.35 -6.41
N LEU A 920 -48.52 -5.73 -7.58
CA LEU A 920 -49.18 -4.43 -7.78
C LEU A 920 -50.18 -4.44 -8.95
N ARG A 921 -51.23 -3.63 -8.82
CA ARG A 921 -52.24 -3.42 -9.86
C ARG A 921 -51.76 -2.53 -11.01
N LYS A 922 -50.74 -1.70 -10.78
CA LYS A 922 -50.24 -0.67 -11.70
C LYS A 922 -48.73 -0.50 -11.61
#